data_AF-A0A930SMR0-F1
#
_entry.id   AF-A0A930SMR0-F1
#
_cell.length_a   1.000
_cell.length_b   1.000
_cell.length_c   1.000
_cell.angle_alpha   90.00
_cell.angle_beta   90.00
_cell.angle_gamma   90.00
#
_symmetry.space_group_name_H-M   'P 1'
#
loop_
_entity.id
_entity.type
_entity.pdbx_description
1 polymer ?
#
loop_
_entity_poly.entity_id
_entity_poly.type
_entity_poly.pdbx_seq_one_letter_code
_entity_poly.pdbx_strand_id
1 'polypeptide(L)'
;MTAPFSPEEIASEGIKPDEYEEIVRRLGRHPNRAELGMFGVMWSEHCCYKNSRPLLKQFPTTGDRILVGPGENAGVVDFGDGLQLAFKIESHNHPSAVEPFQGAATGVGGILRDIFTMGARPIAALNALRFGDLSEPRTRRIFTGVVSGIAHYGNCFGVPTVAGEVYFDPAYAGNPLVNVMAIGLMETPEIVKSGASGIGNPVLYVGSTTGRDGMGGASFASAELSDESEADRPAVQVGDPFLEKSLMEACLEAFKTGAVVAAQDMGAAGITCSTSEMAAKGGVGIDLDLDKIPARETGMVPYEYLLSESQERMLFVAQAGREQELIAIFEKWGLHAVVAGTVIEEPMVRIRFQGAIAAEIPATALADDTPLYHHELMADLPDYVKTARQWSEAQLPDCAVEGLAGDRPQTWSAVLMTLLDSPTIASKRWVYRQYDHQVQNNTVLVPGGADAAVVRLRPQAGPLAAALVNTRRGVAATVDCNARYVYLDPYEGAKAAVAEAARNLSCVGAEPLAVTDNLNFGSPEKPIGYWQLAEACRGLAEGCREFGTPVTGGNVSLYNETLDSHGNPTPIYPTPVVGMVGMVEDVGRVCGQGWRAEGDIIYLLGLTLEQGDGAAEAVTLGASEYLAVVHNTVAGRPPRVDGALERAVQRVCRDGIRQGWVRSAHDSAEGGLAIALTECCISGQRGASVTFPLGQTQAIRWDRVLFGEGGARILVSVDPAMATAWEAYLAETLGDRWQRLGIVGAGTAPLTIDLVGGERLLLAEVAALHGVWSTAIERRLAD
;
A
#
# COMPACT_ATOMS: atom_id res chain seq x y z
N MET A 1 -41.84 3.29 -24.02
CA MET A 1 -41.79 1.82 -23.96
C MET A 1 -41.78 1.45 -22.50
N THR A 2 -42.45 0.38 -22.09
CA THR A 2 -42.33 -0.16 -20.71
C THR A 2 -40.95 -0.75 -20.54
N ALA A 3 -40.28 -0.46 -19.41
CA ALA A 3 -38.95 -1.00 -19.13
C ALA A 3 -38.97 -2.54 -19.16
N PRO A 4 -37.99 -3.21 -19.80
CA PRO A 4 -37.94 -4.66 -19.90
C PRO A 4 -37.53 -5.35 -18.58
N PHE A 5 -37.13 -4.58 -17.57
CA PHE A 5 -36.74 -5.04 -16.24
C PHE A 5 -37.61 -4.39 -15.17
N SER A 6 -37.89 -5.13 -14.11
CA SER A 6 -38.46 -4.61 -12.88
C SER A 6 -37.45 -3.72 -12.12
N PRO A 7 -37.93 -2.83 -11.22
CA PRO A 7 -37.05 -2.06 -10.34
C PRO A 7 -36.12 -2.95 -9.48
N GLU A 8 -36.60 -4.12 -9.08
CA GLU A 8 -35.85 -5.09 -8.27
C GLU A 8 -34.68 -5.70 -9.07
N GLU A 9 -34.91 -6.06 -10.35
CA GLU A 9 -33.86 -6.55 -11.24
C GLU A 9 -32.79 -5.48 -11.50
N ILE A 10 -33.18 -4.22 -11.69
CA ILE A 10 -32.23 -3.11 -11.88
C ILE A 10 -31.39 -2.89 -10.61
N ALA A 11 -32.03 -2.87 -9.44
CA ALA A 11 -31.34 -2.69 -8.17
C ALA A 11 -30.37 -3.84 -7.86
N SER A 12 -30.69 -5.08 -8.28
CA SER A 12 -29.81 -6.24 -8.09
C SER A 12 -28.47 -6.13 -8.84
N GLU A 13 -28.39 -5.27 -9.85
CA GLU A 13 -27.15 -4.94 -10.58
C GLU A 13 -26.37 -3.78 -9.95
N GLY A 14 -26.82 -3.25 -8.81
CA GLY A 14 -26.21 -2.08 -8.16
C GLY A 14 -26.48 -0.75 -8.88
N ILE A 15 -27.46 -0.71 -9.79
CA ILE A 15 -27.81 0.47 -10.60
C ILE A 15 -28.93 1.26 -9.92
N LYS A 16 -28.71 2.56 -9.70
CA LYS A 16 -29.74 3.49 -9.17
C LYS A 16 -30.77 3.84 -10.27
N PRO A 17 -32.02 4.20 -9.92
CA PRO A 17 -33.05 4.54 -10.92
C PRO A 17 -32.62 5.60 -11.94
N ASP A 18 -31.96 6.64 -11.44
CA ASP A 18 -31.38 7.76 -12.19
C ASP A 18 -30.18 7.34 -13.04
N GLU A 19 -29.36 6.39 -12.58
CA GLU A 19 -28.32 5.76 -13.39
C GLU A 19 -28.96 4.95 -14.55
N TYR A 20 -30.06 4.23 -14.32
CA TYR A 20 -30.77 3.48 -15.37
C TYR A 20 -31.37 4.39 -16.44
N GLU A 21 -31.99 5.51 -16.05
CA GLU A 21 -32.49 6.50 -17.00
C GLU A 21 -31.37 7.06 -17.90
N GLU A 22 -30.21 7.30 -17.31
CA GLU A 22 -29.01 7.73 -18.03
C GLU A 22 -28.49 6.67 -19.00
N ILE A 23 -28.49 5.39 -18.61
CA ILE A 23 -28.15 4.26 -19.51
C ILE A 23 -29.09 4.27 -20.73
N VAL A 24 -30.40 4.35 -20.51
CA VAL A 24 -31.40 4.36 -21.58
C VAL A 24 -31.20 5.56 -22.51
N ARG A 25 -30.88 6.73 -21.95
CA ARG A 25 -30.59 7.95 -22.72
C ARG A 25 -29.36 7.78 -23.61
N ARG A 26 -28.29 7.16 -23.11
CA ARG A 26 -27.04 6.93 -23.86
C ARG A 26 -27.21 5.92 -24.98
N LEU A 27 -27.93 4.84 -24.72
CA LEU A 27 -28.17 3.80 -25.70
C LEU A 27 -29.25 4.19 -26.72
N GLY A 28 -30.12 5.15 -26.39
CA GLY A 28 -31.32 5.47 -27.18
C GLY A 28 -32.36 4.35 -27.18
N ARG A 29 -32.19 3.34 -26.33
CA ARG A 29 -33.03 2.15 -26.15
C ARG A 29 -32.81 1.57 -24.75
N HIS A 30 -33.67 0.63 -24.35
CA HIS A 30 -33.39 -0.15 -23.15
C HIS A 30 -32.21 -1.11 -23.38
N PRO A 31 -31.33 -1.31 -22.37
CA PRO A 31 -30.29 -2.33 -22.43
C PRO A 31 -30.93 -3.72 -22.44
N ASN A 32 -30.24 -4.71 -23.00
CA ASN A 32 -30.55 -6.13 -22.79
C ASN A 32 -29.90 -6.64 -21.48
N ARG A 33 -30.11 -7.91 -21.12
CA ARG A 33 -29.60 -8.47 -19.85
C ARG A 33 -28.07 -8.41 -19.73
N ALA A 34 -27.35 -8.72 -20.81
CA ALA A 34 -25.89 -8.66 -20.81
C ALA A 34 -25.40 -7.22 -20.66
N GLU A 35 -25.99 -6.29 -21.42
CA GLU A 35 -25.65 -4.87 -21.35
C GLU A 35 -25.96 -4.25 -19.99
N LEU A 36 -27.08 -4.62 -19.37
CA LEU A 36 -27.43 -4.17 -18.02
C LEU A 36 -26.36 -4.61 -17.01
N GLY A 37 -25.93 -5.88 -17.07
CA GLY A 37 -24.85 -6.39 -16.23
C GLY A 37 -23.51 -5.70 -16.49
N MET A 38 -23.18 -5.42 -17.76
CA MET A 38 -21.99 -4.65 -18.13
C MET A 38 -21.99 -3.26 -17.49
N PHE A 39 -23.13 -2.55 -17.51
CA PHE A 39 -23.26 -1.27 -16.82
C PHE A 39 -23.19 -1.43 -15.30
N GLY A 40 -23.81 -2.46 -14.72
CA GLY A 40 -23.81 -2.69 -13.27
C GLY A 40 -22.41 -2.82 -12.69
N VAL A 41 -21.55 -3.60 -13.35
CA VAL A 41 -20.15 -3.75 -12.91
C VAL A 41 -19.30 -2.53 -13.27
N MET A 42 -19.44 -1.99 -14.49
CA MET A 42 -18.58 -0.89 -14.92
C MET A 42 -18.90 0.40 -14.17
N TRP A 43 -20.16 0.66 -13.79
CA TRP A 43 -20.57 1.82 -13.00
C TRP A 43 -20.58 1.56 -11.48
N SER A 44 -19.98 0.46 -11.02
CA SER A 44 -19.71 0.24 -9.59
C SER A 44 -18.72 1.27 -9.04
N GLU A 45 -18.67 1.44 -7.71
CA GLU A 45 -17.66 2.33 -7.11
C GLU A 45 -16.25 1.83 -7.40
N HIS A 46 -16.05 0.51 -7.37
CA HIS A 46 -14.77 -0.14 -7.61
C HIS A 46 -14.16 0.18 -8.98
N CYS A 47 -14.98 0.22 -10.05
CA CYS A 47 -14.50 0.52 -11.40
C CYS A 47 -14.49 2.03 -11.71
N CYS A 48 -15.49 2.79 -11.27
CA CYS A 48 -15.68 4.19 -11.68
C CYS A 48 -15.12 5.24 -10.73
N TYR A 49 -14.89 4.88 -9.46
CA TYR A 49 -14.47 5.83 -8.43
C TYR A 49 -15.48 6.99 -8.29
N LYS A 50 -16.78 6.71 -8.28
CA LYS A 50 -17.86 7.71 -8.43
C LYS A 50 -17.79 8.81 -7.37
N ASN A 51 -17.38 8.45 -6.15
CA ASN A 51 -17.30 9.36 -5.02
C ASN A 51 -15.90 9.96 -4.83
N SER A 52 -14.85 9.22 -5.21
CA SER A 52 -13.45 9.60 -4.95
C SER A 52 -12.81 10.35 -6.12
N ARG A 53 -13.17 10.06 -7.39
CA ARG A 53 -12.58 10.69 -8.59
C ARG A 53 -12.56 12.23 -8.54
N PRO A 54 -13.58 12.95 -8.02
CA PRO A 54 -13.50 14.41 -7.86
C PRO A 54 -12.38 14.86 -6.90
N LEU A 55 -12.14 14.11 -5.83
CA LEU A 55 -11.13 14.41 -4.81
C LEU A 55 -9.72 14.07 -5.30
N LEU A 56 -9.56 12.99 -6.07
CA LEU A 56 -8.25 12.55 -6.59
C LEU A 56 -7.61 13.56 -7.54
N LYS A 57 -8.40 14.42 -8.20
CA LYS A 57 -7.91 15.49 -9.11
C LYS A 57 -6.96 16.49 -8.46
N GLN A 58 -6.91 16.56 -7.13
CA GLN A 58 -6.02 17.46 -6.41
C GLN A 58 -4.58 16.93 -6.28
N PHE A 59 -4.36 15.64 -6.55
CA PHE A 59 -3.04 15.02 -6.41
C PHE A 59 -2.05 15.57 -7.44
N PRO A 60 -0.79 15.80 -7.05
CA PRO A 60 0.27 16.09 -8.01
C PRO A 60 0.59 14.81 -8.79
N THR A 61 0.25 14.75 -10.08
CA THR A 61 0.44 13.55 -10.93
C THR A 61 1.53 13.71 -11.98
N THR A 62 2.16 14.87 -12.04
CA THR A 62 3.24 15.20 -12.98
C THR A 62 4.53 15.47 -12.23
N GLY A 63 5.66 15.07 -12.80
CA GLY A 63 6.99 15.41 -12.29
C GLY A 63 8.08 14.96 -13.26
N ASP A 64 9.32 15.40 -13.03
CA ASP A 64 10.44 15.21 -13.96
C ASP A 64 10.73 13.75 -14.30
N ARG A 65 10.39 12.83 -13.39
CA ARG A 65 10.62 11.39 -13.54
C ARG A 65 9.35 10.59 -13.84
N ILE A 66 8.19 11.22 -13.99
CA ILE A 66 6.95 10.49 -14.28
C ILE A 66 6.85 10.24 -15.78
N LEU A 67 6.88 8.96 -16.18
CA LEU A 67 6.69 8.53 -17.57
C LEU A 67 5.23 8.18 -17.85
N VAL A 68 4.58 7.53 -16.89
CA VAL A 68 3.15 7.21 -16.91
C VAL A 68 2.56 7.54 -15.54
N GLY A 69 1.61 8.47 -15.53
CA GLY A 69 0.80 8.80 -14.36
C GLY A 69 -0.51 7.99 -14.32
N PRO A 70 -1.52 8.44 -13.54
CA PRO A 70 -2.78 7.70 -13.41
C PRO A 70 -3.52 7.52 -14.74
N GLY A 71 -4.09 6.34 -14.96
CA GLY A 71 -4.95 6.01 -16.11
C GLY A 71 -4.54 4.75 -16.88
N GLU A 72 -3.32 4.27 -16.70
CA GLU A 72 -2.87 2.94 -17.13
C GLU A 72 -2.85 1.96 -15.93
N ASN A 73 -2.58 0.68 -16.17
CA ASN A 73 -2.66 -0.36 -15.14
C ASN A 73 -1.64 -0.20 -14.03
N ALA A 74 -0.49 0.44 -14.29
CA ALA A 74 0.44 0.85 -13.24
C ALA A 74 1.19 2.13 -13.62
N GLY A 75 1.65 2.86 -12.61
CA GLY A 75 2.48 4.03 -12.77
C GLY A 75 3.91 3.66 -13.18
N VAL A 76 4.54 4.46 -14.04
CA VAL A 76 5.92 4.22 -14.51
C VAL A 76 6.80 5.44 -14.28
N VAL A 77 7.97 5.21 -13.68
CA VAL A 77 8.97 6.26 -13.40
C VAL A 77 10.31 6.02 -14.07
N ASP A 78 10.96 7.11 -14.47
CA ASP A 78 12.32 7.13 -14.97
C ASP A 78 13.33 7.01 -13.82
N PHE A 79 14.06 5.88 -13.84
CA PHE A 79 15.15 5.57 -12.93
C PHE A 79 16.52 6.02 -13.49
N GLY A 80 16.55 6.70 -14.64
CA GLY A 80 17.76 7.17 -15.31
C GLY A 80 18.52 6.04 -16.03
N ASP A 81 19.49 6.41 -16.86
CA ASP A 81 20.28 5.47 -17.67
C ASP A 81 19.42 4.54 -18.56
N GLY A 82 18.21 4.97 -18.92
CA GLY A 82 17.24 4.18 -19.70
C GLY A 82 16.47 3.14 -18.88
N LEU A 83 16.61 3.14 -17.55
CA LEU A 83 15.87 2.26 -16.65
C LEU A 83 14.52 2.87 -16.30
N GLN A 84 13.50 2.04 -16.33
CA GLN A 84 12.13 2.45 -16.02
C GLN A 84 11.52 1.44 -15.06
N LEU A 85 10.81 1.93 -14.05
CA LEU A 85 10.24 1.14 -12.98
C LEU A 85 8.72 1.32 -12.97
N ALA A 86 7.98 0.21 -13.04
CA ALA A 86 6.54 0.19 -12.85
C ALA A 86 6.21 -0.17 -11.40
N PHE A 87 5.22 0.47 -10.79
CA PHE A 87 4.73 0.10 -9.47
C PHE A 87 3.28 0.55 -9.25
N LYS A 88 2.55 -0.21 -8.43
CA LYS A 88 1.16 0.06 -8.02
C LYS A 88 0.88 -0.66 -6.70
N ILE A 89 -0.13 -0.18 -5.98
CA ILE A 89 -0.73 -0.85 -4.83
C ILE A 89 -2.23 -1.09 -5.06
N GLU A 90 -2.73 -2.26 -4.66
CA GLU A 90 -4.14 -2.65 -4.73
C GLU A 90 -4.64 -3.22 -3.40
N SER A 91 -5.97 -3.33 -3.25
CA SER A 91 -6.63 -3.87 -2.04
C SER A 91 -7.50 -5.08 -2.37
N HIS A 92 -7.58 -6.03 -1.45
CA HIS A 92 -8.48 -7.19 -1.56
C HIS A 92 -9.23 -7.46 -0.23
N ASN A 93 -9.75 -6.39 0.37
CA ASN A 93 -10.30 -6.36 1.73
C ASN A 93 -11.51 -7.29 1.93
N HIS A 94 -12.63 -7.03 1.22
CA HIS A 94 -13.86 -7.81 1.37
C HIS A 94 -13.67 -9.29 1.06
N PRO A 95 -12.98 -9.69 -0.04
CA PRO A 95 -12.70 -11.11 -0.28
C PRO A 95 -11.88 -11.75 0.84
N SER A 96 -10.87 -11.04 1.37
CA SER A 96 -10.06 -11.52 2.49
C SER A 96 -10.80 -11.57 3.82
N ALA A 97 -11.89 -10.81 3.99
CA ALA A 97 -12.75 -10.90 5.16
C ALA A 97 -13.55 -12.22 5.20
N VAL A 98 -13.98 -12.71 4.01
CA VAL A 98 -14.82 -13.91 3.85
C VAL A 98 -14.01 -15.18 3.64
N GLU A 99 -13.04 -15.14 2.72
CA GLU A 99 -12.12 -16.25 2.40
C GLU A 99 -10.67 -15.72 2.48
N PRO A 100 -10.06 -15.72 3.68
CA PRO A 100 -8.80 -15.02 3.92
C PRO A 100 -7.62 -15.50 3.06
N PHE A 101 -7.55 -16.81 2.79
CA PHE A 101 -6.45 -17.37 2.00
C PHE A 101 -6.59 -16.98 0.53
N GLN A 102 -7.74 -17.26 -0.05
CA GLN A 102 -7.99 -17.04 -1.47
C GLN A 102 -8.07 -15.56 -1.79
N GLY A 103 -8.75 -14.77 -0.96
CA GLY A 103 -8.80 -13.32 -1.11
C GLY A 103 -7.42 -12.68 -1.12
N ALA A 104 -6.52 -13.11 -0.23
CA ALA A 104 -5.17 -12.55 -0.21
C ALA A 104 -4.30 -13.06 -1.37
N ALA A 105 -4.44 -14.33 -1.76
CA ALA A 105 -3.70 -14.92 -2.86
C ALA A 105 -4.05 -14.26 -4.21
N THR A 106 -5.34 -14.06 -4.50
CA THR A 106 -5.79 -13.39 -5.73
C THR A 106 -5.46 -11.91 -5.73
N GLY A 107 -5.42 -11.25 -4.57
CA GLY A 107 -4.89 -9.88 -4.45
C GLY A 107 -3.41 -9.77 -4.85
N VAL A 108 -2.58 -10.76 -4.52
CA VAL A 108 -1.17 -10.81 -5.01
C VAL A 108 -1.11 -11.07 -6.51
N GLY A 109 -1.92 -11.98 -7.05
CA GLY A 109 -1.99 -12.22 -8.50
C GLY A 109 -2.37 -10.96 -9.26
N GLY A 110 -3.48 -10.32 -8.90
CA GLY A 110 -3.98 -9.08 -9.52
C GLY A 110 -2.89 -8.02 -9.67
N ILE A 111 -2.24 -7.65 -8.57
CA ILE A 111 -1.22 -6.60 -8.61
C ILE A 111 0.03 -6.99 -9.41
N LEU A 112 0.40 -8.28 -9.45
CA LEU A 112 1.50 -8.74 -10.30
C LEU A 112 1.14 -8.61 -11.78
N ARG A 113 -0.12 -8.92 -12.16
CA ARG A 113 -0.63 -8.75 -13.52
C ARG A 113 -0.60 -7.31 -13.99
N ASP A 114 -0.99 -6.36 -13.16
CA ASP A 114 -0.90 -4.94 -13.49
C ASP A 114 0.52 -4.54 -13.91
N ILE A 115 1.52 -4.98 -13.13
CA ILE A 115 2.92 -4.66 -13.37
C ILE A 115 3.41 -5.26 -14.68
N PHE A 116 3.18 -6.56 -14.92
CA PHE A 116 3.70 -7.17 -16.15
C PHE A 116 2.91 -6.80 -17.40
N THR A 117 1.67 -6.34 -17.27
CA THR A 117 0.90 -5.79 -18.41
C THR A 117 1.54 -4.53 -18.98
N MET A 118 2.24 -3.75 -18.15
CA MET A 118 3.03 -2.60 -18.62
C MET A 118 4.30 -2.99 -19.39
N GLY A 119 4.67 -4.27 -19.41
CA GLY A 119 5.95 -4.77 -19.92
C GLY A 119 7.08 -4.81 -18.88
N ALA A 120 6.74 -4.68 -17.59
CA ALA A 120 7.70 -4.73 -16.50
C ALA A 120 7.76 -6.11 -15.86
N ARG A 121 8.97 -6.66 -15.66
CA ARG A 121 9.13 -7.88 -14.88
C ARG A 121 9.00 -7.56 -13.38
N PRO A 122 8.05 -8.15 -12.64
CA PRO A 122 7.97 -7.99 -11.19
C PRO A 122 9.25 -8.47 -10.50
N ILE A 123 9.80 -7.62 -9.63
CA ILE A 123 11.05 -7.87 -8.89
C ILE A 123 10.86 -7.88 -7.37
N ALA A 124 9.76 -7.31 -6.87
CA ALA A 124 9.48 -7.22 -5.45
C ALA A 124 7.99 -6.94 -5.19
N ALA A 125 7.51 -7.38 -4.02
CA ALA A 125 6.20 -7.05 -3.48
C ALA A 125 6.30 -6.54 -2.03
N LEU A 126 5.32 -5.75 -1.61
CA LEU A 126 5.15 -5.27 -0.24
C LEU A 126 3.69 -5.42 0.19
N ASN A 127 3.42 -5.55 1.49
CA ASN A 127 2.05 -5.64 2.00
C ASN A 127 1.76 -4.58 3.06
N ALA A 128 0.59 -3.97 3.03
CA ALA A 128 0.05 -3.19 4.14
C ALA A 128 -1.20 -3.89 4.66
N LEU A 129 -1.11 -4.42 5.90
CA LEU A 129 -2.13 -5.28 6.48
C LEU A 129 -2.70 -4.66 7.75
N ARG A 130 -4.02 -4.78 7.97
CA ARG A 130 -4.71 -4.34 9.20
C ARG A 130 -5.68 -5.42 9.67
N PHE A 131 -5.65 -5.72 10.97
CA PHE A 131 -6.51 -6.75 11.59
C PHE A 131 -7.06 -6.29 12.93
N GLY A 132 -8.10 -6.99 13.43
CA GLY A 132 -8.60 -6.86 14.79
C GLY A 132 -7.62 -7.35 15.87
N ASP A 133 -8.12 -7.57 17.09
CA ASP A 133 -7.30 -8.13 18.17
C ASP A 133 -7.03 -9.63 17.96
N LEU A 134 -5.77 -10.06 18.08
CA LEU A 134 -5.34 -11.46 18.01
C LEU A 134 -5.84 -12.31 19.20
N SER A 135 -6.38 -11.71 20.25
CA SER A 135 -7.11 -12.44 21.30
C SER A 135 -8.41 -13.08 20.77
N GLU A 136 -8.94 -12.61 19.64
CA GLU A 136 -10.16 -13.12 19.03
C GLU A 136 -9.89 -14.27 18.04
N PRO A 137 -10.57 -15.43 18.17
CA PRO A 137 -10.37 -16.57 17.27
C PRO A 137 -10.62 -16.27 15.79
N ARG A 138 -11.60 -15.39 15.48
CA ARG A 138 -11.91 -14.96 14.10
C ARG A 138 -10.73 -14.20 13.50
N THR A 139 -10.20 -13.22 14.21
CA THR A 139 -9.03 -12.45 13.78
C THR A 139 -7.82 -13.36 13.55
N ARG A 140 -7.56 -14.32 14.45
CA ARG A 140 -6.45 -15.28 14.26
C ARG A 140 -6.60 -16.09 12.98
N ARG A 141 -7.83 -16.54 12.66
CA ARG A 141 -8.13 -17.25 11.41
C ARG A 141 -7.88 -16.38 10.18
N ILE A 142 -8.37 -15.13 10.20
CA ILE A 142 -8.18 -14.17 9.10
C ILE A 142 -6.69 -13.88 8.91
N PHE A 143 -6.00 -13.47 9.97
CA PHE A 143 -4.57 -13.17 9.94
C PHE A 143 -3.73 -14.33 9.39
N THR A 144 -3.97 -15.54 9.90
CA THR A 144 -3.23 -16.74 9.46
C THR A 144 -3.53 -17.09 8.01
N GLY A 145 -4.79 -16.99 7.60
CA GLY A 145 -5.21 -17.26 6.22
C GLY A 145 -4.63 -16.25 5.22
N VAL A 146 -4.71 -14.95 5.51
CA VAL A 146 -4.13 -13.88 4.67
C VAL A 146 -2.63 -14.08 4.49
N VAL A 147 -1.89 -14.26 5.60
CA VAL A 147 -0.44 -14.47 5.53
C VAL A 147 -0.09 -15.73 4.73
N SER A 148 -0.85 -16.81 4.90
CA SER A 148 -0.66 -18.05 4.13
C SER A 148 -0.97 -17.87 2.65
N GLY A 149 -2.00 -17.11 2.29
CA GLY A 149 -2.39 -16.84 0.90
C GLY A 149 -1.35 -16.02 0.16
N ILE A 150 -0.85 -14.95 0.79
CA ILE A 150 0.24 -14.12 0.25
C ILE A 150 1.50 -14.95 0.05
N ALA A 151 1.87 -15.74 1.07
CA ALA A 151 3.03 -16.63 1.00
C ALA A 151 2.88 -17.65 -0.13
N HIS A 152 1.71 -18.27 -0.27
CA HIS A 152 1.45 -19.25 -1.31
C HIS A 152 1.66 -18.65 -2.70
N TYR A 153 1.00 -17.53 -3.00
CA TYR A 153 1.02 -16.96 -4.34
C TYR A 153 2.41 -16.40 -4.70
N GLY A 154 2.98 -15.54 -3.85
CA GLY A 154 4.28 -14.92 -4.10
C GLY A 154 5.42 -15.93 -4.22
N ASN A 155 5.45 -16.94 -3.35
CA ASN A 155 6.50 -17.97 -3.38
C ASN A 155 6.38 -18.87 -4.62
N CYS A 156 5.16 -19.28 -5.00
CA CYS A 156 4.93 -20.11 -6.19
C CYS A 156 5.23 -19.35 -7.49
N PHE A 157 4.85 -18.09 -7.56
CA PHE A 157 5.11 -17.21 -8.71
C PHE A 157 6.60 -16.86 -8.83
N GLY A 158 7.30 -16.75 -7.70
CA GLY A 158 8.73 -16.45 -7.63
C GLY A 158 9.04 -14.95 -7.59
N VAL A 159 8.23 -14.17 -6.91
CA VAL A 159 8.47 -12.74 -6.62
C VAL A 159 8.61 -12.57 -5.11
N PRO A 160 9.73 -12.00 -4.62
CA PRO A 160 9.96 -11.85 -3.19
C PRO A 160 9.08 -10.76 -2.58
N THR A 161 8.52 -11.02 -1.40
CA THR A 161 7.87 -10.00 -0.57
C THR A 161 8.90 -9.42 0.39
N VAL A 162 9.34 -8.18 0.12
CA VAL A 162 10.58 -7.61 0.67
C VAL A 162 10.38 -6.63 1.82
N ALA A 163 9.16 -6.09 1.99
CA ALA A 163 8.80 -5.18 3.07
C ALA A 163 7.29 -5.14 3.28
N GLY A 164 6.83 -4.38 4.27
CA GLY A 164 5.42 -4.21 4.57
C GLY A 164 5.19 -3.74 6.00
N GLU A 165 3.92 -3.47 6.31
CA GLU A 165 3.46 -3.06 7.63
C GLU A 165 2.27 -3.93 8.07
N VAL A 166 2.13 -4.13 9.39
CA VAL A 166 1.01 -4.86 9.99
C VAL A 166 0.59 -4.16 11.28
N TYR A 167 -0.65 -3.69 11.34
CA TYR A 167 -1.23 -3.12 12.56
C TYR A 167 -2.40 -3.95 13.05
N PHE A 168 -2.63 -3.87 14.35
CA PHE A 168 -3.74 -4.51 15.04
C PHE A 168 -4.53 -3.45 15.80
N ASP A 169 -5.83 -3.34 15.52
CA ASP A 169 -6.76 -2.44 16.21
C ASP A 169 -8.19 -2.99 16.12
N PRO A 170 -8.99 -2.94 17.20
CA PRO A 170 -10.39 -3.41 17.17
C PRO A 170 -11.24 -2.82 16.04
N ALA A 171 -10.91 -1.64 15.52
CA ALA A 171 -11.61 -1.02 14.38
C ALA A 171 -11.60 -1.91 13.11
N TYR A 172 -10.68 -2.87 12.99
CA TYR A 172 -10.56 -3.77 11.84
C TYR A 172 -11.03 -5.21 12.13
N ALA A 173 -11.69 -5.46 13.26
CA ALA A 173 -12.18 -6.79 13.62
C ALA A 173 -13.24 -7.32 12.65
N GLY A 174 -14.12 -6.43 12.18
CA GLY A 174 -15.17 -6.76 11.22
C GLY A 174 -14.67 -6.76 9.76
N ASN A 175 -13.79 -5.82 9.42
CA ASN A 175 -13.27 -5.66 8.06
C ASN A 175 -11.74 -5.50 8.07
N PRO A 176 -10.97 -6.57 7.79
CA PRO A 176 -9.52 -6.50 7.69
C PRO A 176 -9.09 -5.77 6.41
N LEU A 177 -7.93 -5.12 6.44
CA LEU A 177 -7.33 -4.55 5.23
C LEU A 177 -6.19 -5.42 4.73
N VAL A 178 -6.24 -5.73 3.44
CA VAL A 178 -5.23 -6.55 2.74
C VAL A 178 -4.83 -5.79 1.49
N ASN A 179 -3.78 -4.98 1.61
CA ASN A 179 -3.26 -4.18 0.52
C ASN A 179 -1.90 -4.76 0.08
N VAL A 180 -1.72 -4.93 -1.23
CA VAL A 180 -0.51 -5.49 -1.82
C VAL A 180 0.04 -4.53 -2.86
N MET A 181 1.33 -4.21 -2.74
CA MET A 181 2.09 -3.41 -3.68
C MET A 181 3.05 -4.30 -4.45
N ALA A 182 3.20 -4.06 -5.75
CA ALA A 182 4.23 -4.71 -6.56
C ALA A 182 5.08 -3.69 -7.30
N ILE A 183 6.33 -4.08 -7.56
CA ILE A 183 7.34 -3.28 -8.26
C ILE A 183 7.92 -4.15 -9.38
N GLY A 184 8.01 -3.60 -10.58
CA GLY A 184 8.63 -4.25 -11.72
C GLY A 184 9.60 -3.38 -12.48
N LEU A 185 10.60 -4.01 -13.10
CA LEU A 185 11.57 -3.35 -13.96
C LEU A 185 11.22 -3.60 -15.42
N MET A 186 11.14 -2.54 -16.23
CA MET A 186 10.86 -2.64 -17.66
C MET A 186 11.92 -3.48 -18.39
N GLU A 187 11.49 -4.38 -19.28
CA GLU A 187 12.39 -5.16 -20.16
C GLU A 187 12.47 -4.58 -21.58
N THR A 188 11.50 -3.74 -21.97
CA THR A 188 11.40 -3.06 -23.26
C THR A 188 11.51 -1.54 -23.09
N PRO A 189 12.11 -0.80 -24.04
CA PRO A 189 12.11 0.67 -24.03
C PRO A 189 10.70 1.25 -24.18
N GLU A 190 9.85 0.60 -24.98
CA GLU A 190 8.47 0.96 -25.18
C GLU A 190 7.61 0.46 -24.01
N ILE A 191 6.80 1.36 -23.47
CA ILE A 191 5.79 1.04 -22.47
C ILE A 191 4.54 0.53 -23.18
N VAL A 192 4.08 -0.64 -22.79
CA VAL A 192 2.84 -1.22 -23.33
C VAL A 192 1.66 -0.44 -22.74
N LYS A 193 0.77 0.02 -23.62
CA LYS A 193 -0.44 0.77 -23.26
C LYS A 193 -1.68 -0.06 -23.53
N SER A 194 -2.79 0.27 -22.89
CA SER A 194 -4.03 -0.47 -23.11
C SER A 194 -4.90 0.05 -24.25
N GLY A 195 -4.72 1.28 -24.73
CA GLY A 195 -5.51 1.84 -25.84
C GLY A 195 -5.34 1.08 -27.16
N ALA A 196 -6.42 0.46 -27.65
CA ALA A 196 -6.42 -0.26 -28.92
C ALA A 196 -6.21 0.70 -30.10
N SER A 197 -5.50 0.26 -31.14
CA SER A 197 -5.36 1.03 -32.38
C SER A 197 -5.16 0.13 -33.59
N GLY A 198 -5.29 0.73 -34.78
CA GLY A 198 -5.16 0.06 -36.07
C GLY A 198 -6.41 -0.74 -36.44
N ILE A 199 -7.30 -0.13 -37.21
CA ILE A 199 -8.52 -0.77 -37.72
C ILE A 199 -8.16 -2.05 -38.48
N GLY A 200 -8.86 -3.15 -38.18
CA GLY A 200 -8.59 -4.47 -38.74
C GLY A 200 -7.55 -5.30 -37.97
N ASN A 201 -6.89 -4.72 -36.95
CA ASN A 201 -5.99 -5.50 -36.10
C ASN A 201 -6.77 -6.58 -35.33
N PRO A 202 -6.26 -7.83 -35.28
CA PRO A 202 -6.90 -8.91 -34.54
C PRO A 202 -6.83 -8.66 -33.03
N VAL A 203 -7.94 -8.98 -32.36
CA VAL A 203 -8.06 -8.99 -30.89
C VAL A 203 -7.95 -10.43 -30.41
N LEU A 204 -6.96 -10.69 -29.56
CA LEU A 204 -6.63 -12.01 -29.05
C LEU A 204 -7.01 -12.12 -27.58
N TYR A 205 -7.68 -13.22 -27.24
CA TYR A 205 -7.80 -13.68 -25.86
C TYR A 205 -6.61 -14.60 -25.57
N VAL A 206 -5.93 -14.39 -24.44
CA VAL A 206 -4.82 -15.23 -24.01
C VAL A 206 -4.93 -15.61 -22.53
N GLY A 207 -4.38 -16.77 -22.16
CA GLY A 207 -4.29 -17.24 -20.77
C GLY A 207 -5.19 -18.43 -20.46
N SER A 208 -5.82 -18.41 -19.28
CA SER A 208 -6.68 -19.48 -18.74
C SER A 208 -8.03 -19.59 -19.47
N THR A 209 -8.87 -20.53 -19.05
CA THR A 209 -10.25 -20.70 -19.55
C THR A 209 -11.25 -19.90 -18.71
N THR A 210 -12.29 -19.37 -19.36
CA THR A 210 -13.38 -18.63 -18.71
C THR A 210 -14.39 -19.59 -18.07
N GLY A 211 -14.80 -19.29 -16.85
CA GLY A 211 -15.85 -20.00 -16.10
C GLY A 211 -16.75 -19.03 -15.32
N ARG A 212 -17.67 -19.56 -14.50
CA ARG A 212 -18.60 -18.78 -13.68
C ARG A 212 -17.97 -18.31 -12.36
N ASP A 213 -16.80 -17.69 -12.46
CA ASP A 213 -16.05 -17.24 -11.27
C ASP A 213 -16.34 -15.77 -10.97
N GLY A 214 -16.56 -15.46 -9.70
CA GLY A 214 -16.56 -14.09 -9.19
C GLY A 214 -17.55 -13.15 -9.87
N MET A 215 -18.64 -13.68 -10.44
CA MET A 215 -19.64 -12.85 -11.11
C MET A 215 -20.26 -11.88 -10.09
N GLY A 216 -19.97 -10.58 -10.25
CA GLY A 216 -20.39 -9.53 -9.31
C GLY A 216 -19.37 -9.20 -8.21
N GLY A 217 -18.11 -9.67 -8.31
CA GLY A 217 -17.05 -9.36 -7.36
C GLY A 217 -16.82 -7.85 -7.17
N ALA A 218 -16.83 -7.07 -8.25
CA ALA A 218 -16.75 -5.61 -8.20
C ALA A 218 -17.92 -4.97 -7.40
N SER A 219 -19.13 -5.50 -7.54
CA SER A 219 -20.31 -5.04 -6.80
C SER A 219 -20.23 -5.45 -5.32
N PHE A 220 -19.74 -6.66 -5.04
CA PHE A 220 -19.48 -7.15 -3.69
C PHE A 220 -18.45 -6.27 -2.94
N ALA A 221 -17.37 -5.87 -3.61
CA ALA A 221 -16.38 -4.95 -3.07
C ALA A 221 -16.90 -3.51 -2.87
N SER A 222 -18.09 -3.20 -3.42
CA SER A 222 -18.77 -1.90 -3.30
C SER A 222 -19.92 -1.91 -2.29
N ALA A 223 -20.09 -3.00 -1.52
CA ALA A 223 -21.17 -3.18 -0.54
C ALA A 223 -20.66 -3.25 0.91
N GLU A 224 -21.53 -2.94 1.87
CA GLU A 224 -21.24 -3.12 3.31
C GLU A 224 -21.24 -4.62 3.67
N LEU A 225 -20.33 -5.04 4.56
CA LEU A 225 -20.25 -6.44 5.02
C LEU A 225 -21.29 -6.73 6.12
N SER A 226 -21.93 -7.89 6.04
CA SER A 226 -22.90 -8.39 7.03
C SER A 226 -22.71 -9.88 7.32
N ASP A 227 -23.45 -10.41 8.30
CA ASP A 227 -23.45 -11.86 8.58
C ASP A 227 -23.93 -12.69 7.37
N GLU A 228 -24.75 -12.11 6.50
CA GLU A 228 -25.22 -12.76 5.26
C GLU A 228 -24.10 -12.87 4.21
N SER A 229 -23.07 -12.02 4.27
CA SER A 229 -21.92 -12.05 3.35
C SER A 229 -21.09 -13.32 3.46
N GLU A 230 -21.23 -14.12 4.53
CA GLU A 230 -20.62 -15.45 4.59
C GLU A 230 -21.18 -16.41 3.53
N ALA A 231 -22.42 -16.20 3.08
CA ALA A 231 -23.04 -16.99 2.02
C ALA A 231 -22.37 -16.77 0.65
N ASP A 232 -21.66 -15.66 0.47
CA ASP A 232 -20.96 -15.27 -0.77
C ASP A 232 -19.57 -15.89 -0.89
N ARG A 233 -19.14 -16.72 0.07
CA ARG A 233 -17.85 -17.43 0.01
C ARG A 233 -17.57 -18.13 -1.34
N PRO A 234 -18.54 -18.77 -2.03
CA PRO A 234 -18.31 -19.36 -3.35
C PRO A 234 -17.97 -18.34 -4.46
N ALA A 235 -18.25 -17.06 -4.26
CA ALA A 235 -17.88 -15.99 -5.18
C ALA A 235 -16.40 -15.59 -5.08
N VAL A 236 -15.71 -15.95 -3.98
CA VAL A 236 -14.27 -15.68 -3.85
C VAL A 236 -13.48 -16.63 -4.73
N GLN A 237 -12.72 -16.03 -5.66
CA GLN A 237 -11.99 -16.74 -6.71
C GLN A 237 -10.76 -17.47 -6.15
N VAL A 238 -10.34 -18.50 -6.86
CA VAL A 238 -9.09 -19.23 -6.59
C VAL A 238 -8.08 -18.86 -7.67
N GLY A 239 -6.93 -18.33 -7.28
CA GLY A 239 -5.84 -18.01 -8.21
C GLY A 239 -4.90 -19.20 -8.45
N ASP A 240 -4.30 -19.26 -9.64
CA ASP A 240 -3.28 -20.24 -10.01
C ASP A 240 -1.92 -19.55 -10.26
N PRO A 241 -1.05 -19.45 -9.24
CA PRO A 241 0.23 -18.76 -9.38
C PRO A 241 1.19 -19.42 -10.37
N PHE A 242 1.01 -20.72 -10.67
CA PHE A 242 1.86 -21.41 -11.65
C PHE A 242 1.46 -21.05 -13.07
N LEU A 243 0.16 -20.99 -13.33
CA LEU A 243 -0.37 -20.55 -14.62
C LEU A 243 -0.04 -19.08 -14.86
N GLU A 244 -0.18 -18.23 -13.83
CA GLU A 244 0.14 -16.80 -13.96
C GLU A 244 1.63 -16.57 -14.21
N LYS A 245 2.51 -17.39 -13.61
CA LYS A 245 3.94 -17.36 -13.91
C LYS A 245 4.20 -17.63 -15.40
N SER A 246 3.54 -18.64 -15.99
CA SER A 246 3.62 -18.90 -17.43
C SER A 246 3.07 -17.74 -18.25
N LEU A 247 1.96 -17.13 -17.81
CA LEU A 247 1.36 -15.96 -18.45
C LEU A 247 2.33 -14.77 -18.48
N MET A 248 2.96 -14.45 -17.35
CA MET A 248 3.95 -13.39 -17.26
C MET A 248 5.11 -13.62 -18.23
N GLU A 249 5.70 -14.83 -18.26
CA GLU A 249 6.82 -15.10 -19.17
C GLU A 249 6.39 -15.01 -20.66
N ALA A 250 5.19 -15.49 -21.00
CA ALA A 250 4.63 -15.37 -22.35
C ALA A 250 4.39 -13.90 -22.74
N CYS A 251 3.83 -13.09 -21.85
CA CYS A 251 3.58 -11.67 -22.09
C CYS A 251 4.89 -10.90 -22.30
N LEU A 252 5.87 -11.08 -21.41
CA LEU A 252 7.17 -10.42 -21.51
C LEU A 252 7.94 -10.87 -22.77
N GLU A 253 7.80 -12.13 -23.21
CA GLU A 253 8.34 -12.60 -24.50
C GLU A 253 7.59 -11.95 -25.69
N ALA A 254 6.26 -11.87 -25.63
CA ALA A 254 5.42 -11.27 -26.66
C ALA A 254 5.72 -9.77 -26.85
N PHE A 255 5.88 -8.99 -25.78
CA PHE A 255 6.16 -7.55 -25.89
C PHE A 255 7.49 -7.27 -26.60
N LYS A 256 8.50 -8.13 -26.42
CA LYS A 256 9.82 -8.00 -27.09
C LYS A 256 9.75 -8.16 -28.60
N THR A 257 8.70 -8.75 -29.15
CA THR A 257 8.51 -8.92 -30.60
C THR A 257 8.13 -7.62 -31.32
N GLY A 258 7.59 -6.64 -30.59
CA GLY A 258 6.95 -5.46 -31.15
C GLY A 258 5.68 -5.76 -31.97
N ALA A 259 5.12 -6.97 -31.90
CA ALA A 259 3.85 -7.32 -32.56
C ALA A 259 2.61 -6.90 -31.74
N VAL A 260 2.80 -6.58 -30.46
CA VAL A 260 1.72 -6.16 -29.56
C VAL A 260 1.46 -4.67 -29.73
N VAL A 261 0.22 -4.33 -30.10
CA VAL A 261 -0.24 -2.94 -30.25
C VAL A 261 -0.80 -2.41 -28.93
N ALA A 262 -1.56 -3.25 -28.23
CA ALA A 262 -2.11 -2.96 -26.93
C ALA A 262 -2.30 -4.27 -26.14
N ALA A 263 -2.24 -4.17 -24.82
CA ALA A 263 -2.56 -5.27 -23.92
C ALA A 263 -3.32 -4.74 -22.71
N GLN A 264 -4.23 -5.56 -22.20
CA GLN A 264 -5.03 -5.25 -21.02
C GLN A 264 -5.22 -6.52 -20.22
N ASP A 265 -5.08 -6.42 -18.90
CA ASP A 265 -5.39 -7.51 -18.00
C ASP A 265 -6.91 -7.69 -17.89
N MET A 266 -7.33 -8.84 -17.34
CA MET A 266 -8.72 -9.15 -17.09
C MET A 266 -8.94 -9.45 -15.61
N GLY A 267 -9.07 -8.39 -14.81
CA GLY A 267 -9.46 -8.43 -13.40
C GLY A 267 -10.98 -8.28 -13.21
N ALA A 268 -11.37 -7.26 -12.42
CA ALA A 268 -12.76 -6.90 -12.18
C ALA A 268 -13.51 -6.64 -13.50
N ALA A 269 -14.75 -7.14 -13.59
CA ALA A 269 -15.59 -7.07 -14.79
C ALA A 269 -15.01 -7.75 -16.06
N GLY A 270 -13.88 -8.45 -15.96
CA GLY A 270 -13.35 -9.35 -17.00
C GLY A 270 -13.35 -8.79 -18.43
N ILE A 271 -13.99 -9.51 -19.37
CA ILE A 271 -14.06 -9.12 -20.79
C ILE A 271 -14.72 -7.75 -20.96
N THR A 272 -15.70 -7.42 -20.13
CA THR A 272 -16.41 -6.13 -20.19
C THR A 272 -15.46 -4.97 -19.99
N CYS A 273 -14.67 -5.01 -18.92
CA CYS A 273 -13.70 -3.96 -18.62
C CYS A 273 -12.64 -3.87 -19.72
N SER A 274 -11.99 -4.98 -20.04
CA SER A 274 -10.87 -4.95 -20.99
C SER A 274 -11.31 -4.48 -22.38
N THR A 275 -12.45 -4.95 -22.90
CA THR A 275 -12.92 -4.49 -24.22
C THR A 275 -13.33 -3.02 -24.22
N SER A 276 -14.03 -2.56 -23.18
CA SER A 276 -14.51 -1.18 -23.13
C SER A 276 -13.39 -0.17 -22.91
N GLU A 277 -12.46 -0.44 -21.99
CA GLU A 277 -11.32 0.44 -21.74
C GLU A 277 -10.37 0.52 -22.93
N MET A 278 -10.02 -0.63 -23.54
CA MET A 278 -9.14 -0.65 -24.70
C MET A 278 -9.74 0.15 -25.86
N ALA A 279 -11.05 -0.01 -26.10
CA ALA A 279 -11.77 0.71 -27.14
C ALA A 279 -11.83 2.23 -26.84
N ALA A 280 -12.21 2.62 -25.63
CA ALA A 280 -12.36 4.02 -25.23
C ALA A 280 -11.02 4.78 -25.27
N LYS A 281 -9.97 4.23 -24.63
CA LYS A 281 -8.62 4.81 -24.63
C LYS A 281 -8.02 4.91 -26.04
N GLY A 282 -8.39 3.98 -26.91
CA GLY A 282 -7.98 3.94 -28.31
C GLY A 282 -8.75 4.86 -29.26
N GLY A 283 -9.94 5.33 -28.85
CA GLY A 283 -10.87 6.05 -29.74
C GLY A 283 -11.39 5.19 -30.90
N VAL A 284 -11.49 3.87 -30.70
CA VAL A 284 -11.90 2.86 -31.70
C VAL A 284 -12.98 1.95 -31.11
N GLY A 285 -13.48 0.98 -31.88
CA GLY A 285 -14.33 -0.09 -31.35
C GLY A 285 -13.66 -1.45 -31.33
N ILE A 286 -14.30 -2.39 -30.63
CA ILE A 286 -13.90 -3.80 -30.59
C ILE A 286 -15.12 -4.65 -30.95
N ASP A 287 -14.94 -5.53 -31.93
CA ASP A 287 -15.92 -6.54 -32.33
C ASP A 287 -15.41 -7.93 -31.90
N LEU A 288 -15.99 -8.49 -30.84
CA LEU A 288 -15.54 -9.70 -30.17
C LEU A 288 -16.58 -10.83 -30.28
N ASP A 289 -16.12 -12.03 -30.59
CA ASP A 289 -16.95 -13.24 -30.71
C ASP A 289 -16.72 -14.18 -29.52
N LEU A 290 -17.75 -14.31 -28.67
CA LEU A 290 -17.70 -15.14 -27.48
C LEU A 290 -17.62 -16.64 -27.80
N ASP A 291 -18.08 -17.08 -28.98
CA ASP A 291 -18.01 -18.50 -29.38
C ASP A 291 -16.56 -18.99 -29.54
N LYS A 292 -15.60 -18.06 -29.66
CA LYS A 292 -14.17 -18.36 -29.78
C LYS A 292 -13.45 -18.36 -28.44
N ILE A 293 -14.07 -17.83 -27.38
CA ILE A 293 -13.44 -17.71 -26.08
C ILE A 293 -13.33 -19.09 -25.43
N PRO A 294 -12.14 -19.51 -24.96
CA PRO A 294 -11.98 -20.79 -24.26
C PRO A 294 -12.81 -20.80 -22.98
N ALA A 295 -13.76 -21.73 -22.88
CA ALA A 295 -14.61 -21.91 -21.71
C ALA A 295 -14.44 -23.32 -21.14
N ARG A 296 -14.48 -23.43 -19.81
CA ARG A 296 -14.44 -24.73 -19.12
C ARG A 296 -15.79 -25.24 -18.67
N GLU A 297 -16.81 -24.38 -18.67
CA GLU A 297 -18.19 -24.73 -18.33
C GLU A 297 -19.08 -24.72 -19.58
N THR A 298 -19.97 -25.70 -19.66
CA THR A 298 -20.92 -25.80 -20.78
C THR A 298 -22.15 -24.92 -20.56
N GLY A 299 -22.75 -24.49 -21.66
CA GLY A 299 -23.99 -23.72 -21.63
C GLY A 299 -23.86 -22.30 -21.06
N MET A 300 -22.64 -21.76 -21.03
CA MET A 300 -22.43 -20.37 -20.61
C MET A 300 -23.17 -19.39 -21.52
N VAL A 301 -23.80 -18.38 -20.93
CA VAL A 301 -24.54 -17.31 -21.64
C VAL A 301 -23.70 -16.04 -21.73
N PRO A 302 -24.01 -15.08 -22.63
CA PRO A 302 -23.20 -13.86 -22.80
C PRO A 302 -22.94 -13.09 -21.51
N TYR A 303 -23.95 -12.99 -20.64
CA TYR A 303 -23.83 -12.36 -19.32
C TYR A 303 -22.71 -13.00 -18.47
N GLU A 304 -22.62 -14.33 -18.45
CA GLU A 304 -21.62 -15.06 -17.66
C GLU A 304 -20.21 -14.93 -18.25
N TYR A 305 -20.06 -14.94 -19.58
CA TYR A 305 -18.76 -14.68 -20.22
C TYR A 305 -18.25 -13.27 -19.92
N LEU A 306 -19.13 -12.28 -20.05
CA LEU A 306 -18.76 -10.87 -19.96
C LEU A 306 -18.41 -10.43 -18.54
N LEU A 307 -19.05 -11.03 -17.53
CA LEU A 307 -18.87 -10.68 -16.12
C LEU A 307 -18.02 -11.68 -15.33
N SER A 308 -17.53 -12.72 -15.99
CA SER A 308 -16.61 -13.67 -15.38
C SER A 308 -15.31 -12.97 -15.00
N GLU A 309 -14.92 -13.15 -13.74
CA GLU A 309 -13.66 -12.68 -13.18
C GLU A 309 -12.68 -13.85 -12.97
N SER A 310 -12.77 -14.90 -13.83
CA SER A 310 -11.76 -15.96 -13.86
C SER A 310 -10.35 -15.37 -13.96
N GLN A 311 -9.42 -15.91 -13.17
CA GLN A 311 -8.07 -15.38 -13.04
C GLN A 311 -7.16 -15.79 -14.22
N GLU A 312 -5.98 -15.17 -14.29
CA GLU A 312 -4.91 -15.48 -15.27
C GLU A 312 -5.33 -15.38 -16.75
N ARG A 313 -6.01 -14.27 -17.11
CA ARG A 313 -6.43 -13.98 -18.49
C ARG A 313 -6.05 -12.56 -18.91
N MET A 314 -5.86 -12.36 -20.21
CA MET A 314 -5.59 -11.04 -20.79
C MET A 314 -6.19 -10.89 -22.18
N LEU A 315 -6.39 -9.64 -22.59
CA LEU A 315 -6.83 -9.27 -23.93
C LEU A 315 -5.71 -8.49 -24.64
N PHE A 316 -5.40 -8.89 -25.87
CA PHE A 316 -4.32 -8.32 -26.68
C PHE A 316 -4.87 -7.78 -28.00
N VAL A 317 -4.29 -6.70 -28.50
CA VAL A 317 -4.41 -6.29 -29.90
C VAL A 317 -3.07 -6.55 -30.56
N ALA A 318 -3.06 -7.41 -31.58
CA ALA A 318 -1.86 -7.71 -32.34
C ALA A 318 -1.83 -6.93 -33.65
N GLN A 319 -0.64 -6.65 -34.16
CA GLN A 319 -0.47 -6.13 -35.50
C GLN A 319 -0.98 -7.14 -36.53
N ALA A 320 -1.87 -6.72 -37.43
CA ALA A 320 -2.44 -7.59 -38.46
C ALA A 320 -1.35 -8.28 -39.31
N GLY A 321 -1.49 -9.59 -39.50
CA GLY A 321 -0.53 -10.46 -40.19
C GLY A 321 0.57 -11.03 -39.28
N ARG A 322 0.61 -10.65 -38.00
CA ARG A 322 1.58 -11.16 -37.00
C ARG A 322 0.91 -11.89 -35.84
N GLU A 323 -0.40 -12.09 -35.85
CA GLU A 323 -1.13 -12.77 -34.78
C GLU A 323 -0.62 -14.19 -34.49
N GLN A 324 -0.17 -14.92 -35.52
CA GLN A 324 0.36 -16.28 -35.34
C GLN A 324 1.69 -16.30 -34.58
N GLU A 325 2.49 -15.23 -34.67
CA GLU A 325 3.72 -15.07 -33.90
C GLU A 325 3.40 -15.06 -32.40
N LEU A 326 2.38 -14.29 -32.01
CA LEU A 326 1.93 -14.22 -30.62
C LEU A 326 1.31 -15.54 -30.17
N ILE A 327 0.41 -16.13 -30.96
CA ILE A 327 -0.22 -17.42 -30.63
C ILE A 327 0.84 -18.49 -30.32
N ALA A 328 1.87 -18.60 -31.17
CA ALA A 328 2.95 -19.57 -30.96
C ALA A 328 3.73 -19.34 -29.65
N ILE A 329 3.90 -18.08 -29.21
CA ILE A 329 4.54 -17.76 -27.93
C ILE A 329 3.68 -18.24 -26.76
N PHE A 330 2.38 -17.91 -26.75
CA PHE A 330 1.50 -18.34 -25.66
C PHE A 330 1.33 -19.86 -25.62
N GLU A 331 1.20 -20.53 -26.76
CA GLU A 331 1.15 -22.00 -26.84
C GLU A 331 2.44 -22.67 -26.33
N LYS A 332 3.62 -22.09 -26.63
CA LYS A 332 4.92 -22.56 -26.10
C LYS A 332 4.94 -22.56 -24.56
N TRP A 333 4.28 -21.59 -23.93
CA TRP A 333 4.14 -21.50 -22.47
C TRP A 333 2.94 -22.28 -21.91
N GLY A 334 2.23 -23.05 -22.76
CA GLY A 334 1.11 -23.89 -22.34
C GLY A 334 -0.20 -23.12 -22.10
N LEU A 335 -0.34 -21.94 -22.69
CA LEU A 335 -1.51 -21.07 -22.53
C LEU A 335 -2.39 -21.10 -23.77
N HIS A 336 -3.69 -20.81 -23.58
CA HIS A 336 -4.57 -20.57 -24.72
C HIS A 336 -4.23 -19.22 -25.37
N ALA A 337 -4.31 -19.16 -26.69
CA ALA A 337 -4.28 -17.91 -27.45
C ALA A 337 -5.16 -18.04 -28.70
N VAL A 338 -6.21 -17.22 -28.78
CA VAL A 338 -7.20 -17.29 -29.87
C VAL A 338 -7.55 -15.90 -30.37
N VAL A 339 -7.67 -15.74 -31.69
CA VAL A 339 -8.22 -14.51 -32.28
C VAL A 339 -9.73 -14.50 -32.09
N ALA A 340 -10.17 -13.81 -31.05
CA ALA A 340 -11.57 -13.72 -30.67
C ALA A 340 -12.28 -12.53 -31.34
N GLY A 341 -11.55 -11.53 -31.81
CA GLY A 341 -12.18 -10.32 -32.35
C GLY A 341 -11.31 -9.49 -33.28
N THR A 342 -11.75 -8.27 -33.54
CA THR A 342 -11.06 -7.32 -34.42
C THR A 342 -11.34 -5.87 -33.98
N VAL A 343 -10.35 -5.00 -34.14
CA VAL A 343 -10.51 -3.54 -33.95
C VAL A 343 -11.33 -2.97 -35.12
N ILE A 344 -12.39 -2.23 -34.81
CA ILE A 344 -13.30 -1.63 -35.79
C ILE A 344 -13.25 -0.10 -35.70
N GLU A 345 -13.68 0.58 -36.77
CA GLU A 345 -13.68 2.04 -36.86
C GLU A 345 -14.78 2.66 -36.00
N GLU A 346 -15.97 2.05 -35.95
CA GLU A 346 -17.05 2.57 -35.13
C GLU A 346 -16.70 2.42 -33.64
N PRO A 347 -16.77 3.48 -32.81
CA PRO A 347 -16.36 3.46 -31.40
C PRO A 347 -17.37 2.72 -30.51
N MET A 348 -17.50 1.42 -30.76
CA MET A 348 -18.53 0.53 -30.24
C MET A 348 -17.88 -0.75 -29.71
N VAL A 349 -18.30 -1.18 -28.53
CA VAL A 349 -18.05 -2.54 -28.05
C VAL A 349 -19.18 -3.41 -28.57
N ARG A 350 -18.89 -4.21 -29.59
CA ARG A 350 -19.82 -5.17 -30.19
C ARG A 350 -19.44 -6.58 -29.76
N ILE A 351 -20.34 -7.24 -29.06
CA ILE A 351 -20.16 -8.63 -28.60
C ILE A 351 -21.10 -9.53 -29.39
N ARG A 352 -20.54 -10.56 -30.03
CA ARG A 352 -21.28 -11.61 -30.74
C ARG A 352 -21.33 -12.89 -29.94
N PHE A 353 -22.44 -13.61 -30.07
CA PHE A 353 -22.61 -14.96 -29.54
C PHE A 353 -23.61 -15.72 -30.39
N GLN A 354 -23.26 -16.94 -30.80
CA GLN A 354 -24.06 -17.83 -31.64
C GLN A 354 -24.57 -17.15 -32.92
N GLY A 355 -23.72 -16.32 -33.53
CA GLY A 355 -24.01 -15.57 -34.76
C GLY A 355 -24.93 -14.35 -34.61
N ALA A 356 -25.33 -13.98 -33.39
CA ALA A 356 -26.14 -12.79 -33.10
C ALA A 356 -25.36 -11.75 -32.27
N ILE A 357 -25.83 -10.50 -32.28
CA ILE A 357 -25.30 -9.44 -31.40
C ILE A 357 -25.87 -9.66 -30.00
N ALA A 358 -25.00 -9.98 -29.05
CA ALA A 358 -25.33 -10.17 -27.65
C ALA A 358 -25.26 -8.85 -26.85
N ALA A 359 -24.37 -7.94 -27.23
CA ALA A 359 -24.27 -6.59 -26.67
C ALA A 359 -23.69 -5.62 -27.70
N GLU A 360 -24.18 -4.39 -27.74
CA GLU A 360 -23.65 -3.32 -28.58
C GLU A 360 -23.76 -1.97 -27.86
N ILE A 361 -22.66 -1.52 -27.28
CA ILE A 361 -22.59 -0.34 -26.38
C ILE A 361 -21.49 0.62 -26.86
N PRO A 362 -21.74 1.94 -26.95
CA PRO A 362 -20.69 2.91 -27.25
C PRO A 362 -19.53 2.79 -26.25
N ALA A 363 -18.28 2.74 -26.73
CA ALA A 363 -17.13 2.44 -25.88
C ALA A 363 -17.01 3.39 -24.67
N THR A 364 -17.24 4.69 -24.89
CA THR A 364 -17.16 5.74 -23.86
C THR A 364 -18.29 5.67 -22.82
N ALA A 365 -19.41 4.98 -23.12
CA ALA A 365 -20.54 4.91 -22.21
C ALA A 365 -20.22 4.10 -20.94
N LEU A 366 -19.29 3.15 -21.02
CA LEU A 366 -18.82 2.33 -19.91
C LEU A 366 -17.60 2.92 -19.19
N ALA A 367 -16.72 3.64 -19.90
CA ALA A 367 -15.39 4.02 -19.39
C ALA A 367 -15.25 5.50 -18.94
N ASP A 368 -15.72 6.47 -19.73
CA ASP A 368 -15.32 7.88 -19.53
C ASP A 368 -16.39 8.71 -18.81
N ASP A 369 -17.61 8.69 -19.33
CA ASP A 369 -18.71 9.56 -18.90
C ASP A 369 -19.47 8.99 -17.70
N THR A 370 -18.79 8.33 -16.76
CA THR A 370 -19.46 7.59 -15.69
C THR A 370 -20.09 8.52 -14.64
N PRO A 371 -21.16 8.09 -13.93
CA PRO A 371 -21.82 8.91 -12.92
C PRO A 371 -20.82 9.37 -11.84
N LEU A 372 -20.81 10.67 -11.55
CA LEU A 372 -19.99 11.26 -10.49
C LEU A 372 -20.84 11.90 -9.41
N TYR A 373 -20.50 11.62 -8.17
CA TYR A 373 -21.16 12.19 -7.01
C TYR A 373 -20.31 13.31 -6.42
N HIS A 374 -20.96 14.45 -6.18
CA HIS A 374 -20.39 15.56 -5.46
C HIS A 374 -21.13 15.71 -4.14
N HIS A 375 -20.41 15.59 -3.03
CA HIS A 375 -20.97 15.72 -1.69
C HIS A 375 -20.51 17.04 -1.08
N GLU A 376 -21.38 17.65 -0.29
CA GLU A 376 -21.02 18.83 0.50
C GLU A 376 -20.19 18.39 1.72
N LEU A 377 -19.06 19.07 1.94
CA LEU A 377 -18.24 18.82 3.12
C LEU A 377 -18.93 19.37 4.37
N MET A 378 -18.80 18.63 5.46
CA MET A 378 -19.26 19.08 6.77
C MET A 378 -18.56 20.39 7.16
N ALA A 379 -19.34 21.38 7.60
CA ALA A 379 -18.81 22.67 8.04
C ALA A 379 -18.15 22.61 9.43
N ASP A 380 -18.67 21.73 10.31
CA ASP A 380 -18.19 21.51 11.65
C ASP A 380 -17.48 20.15 11.77
N LEU A 381 -16.52 20.08 12.70
CA LEU A 381 -15.85 18.81 13.03
C LEU A 381 -16.85 17.77 13.54
N PRO A 382 -16.66 16.47 13.27
CA PRO A 382 -17.43 15.41 13.89
C PRO A 382 -17.31 15.44 15.43
N ASP A 383 -18.39 15.06 16.13
CA ASP A 383 -18.43 15.14 17.60
C ASP A 383 -17.41 14.21 18.29
N TYR A 384 -17.11 13.07 17.68
CA TYR A 384 -16.07 12.18 18.19
C TYR A 384 -14.68 12.85 18.17
N VAL A 385 -14.36 13.61 17.11
CA VAL A 385 -13.12 14.39 16.99
C VAL A 385 -13.10 15.52 18.00
N LYS A 386 -14.21 16.26 18.17
CA LYS A 386 -14.32 17.32 19.19
C LYS A 386 -14.05 16.77 20.58
N THR A 387 -14.62 15.60 20.90
CA THR A 387 -14.45 14.93 22.19
C THR A 387 -13.02 14.47 22.38
N ALA A 388 -12.44 13.78 21.39
CA ALA A 388 -11.05 13.34 21.44
C ALA A 388 -10.07 14.51 21.63
N ARG A 389 -10.34 15.66 21.02
CA ARG A 389 -9.50 16.88 21.15
C ARG A 389 -9.61 17.58 22.51
N GLN A 390 -10.56 17.22 23.37
CA GLN A 390 -10.62 17.71 24.75
C GLN A 390 -9.63 16.99 25.67
N TRP A 391 -9.10 15.86 25.23
CA TRP A 391 -8.05 15.15 25.96
C TRP A 391 -6.76 15.98 26.00
N SER A 392 -6.05 15.90 27.12
CA SER A 392 -4.73 16.47 27.28
C SER A 392 -3.89 15.58 28.18
N GLU A 393 -2.57 15.65 28.06
CA GLU A 393 -1.66 14.86 28.88
C GLU A 393 -1.80 15.11 30.39
N ALA A 394 -2.35 16.24 30.81
CA ALA A 394 -2.64 16.50 32.22
C ALA A 394 -3.69 15.56 32.83
N GLN A 395 -4.44 14.81 31.98
CA GLN A 395 -5.39 13.79 32.41
C GLN A 395 -4.73 12.44 32.69
N LEU A 396 -3.48 12.23 32.26
CA LEU A 396 -2.71 11.04 32.57
C LEU A 396 -2.17 11.10 34.00
N PRO A 397 -1.94 9.93 34.64
CA PRO A 397 -1.27 9.88 35.95
C PRO A 397 0.05 10.66 35.95
N ASP A 398 0.40 11.21 37.11
CA ASP A 398 1.70 11.86 37.30
C ASP A 398 2.84 10.87 37.03
N CYS A 399 3.99 11.39 36.61
CA CYS A 399 5.17 10.59 36.33
C CYS A 399 6.43 11.22 36.94
N ALA A 400 7.41 10.37 37.24
CA ALA A 400 8.69 10.76 37.81
C ALA A 400 9.83 10.03 37.07
N VAL A 401 11.07 10.29 37.47
CA VAL A 401 12.24 9.64 36.86
C VAL A 401 12.16 8.11 37.01
N GLU A 402 11.54 7.62 38.08
CA GLU A 402 11.41 6.20 38.38
C GLU A 402 10.33 5.50 37.53
N GLY A 403 9.34 6.22 37.01
CA GLY A 403 8.22 5.63 36.28
C GLY A 403 6.90 6.39 36.35
N LEU A 404 5.83 5.69 35.98
CA LEU A 404 4.45 6.12 36.14
C LEU A 404 4.00 5.96 37.59
N ALA A 405 3.44 7.01 38.16
CA ALA A 405 2.79 6.97 39.47
C ALA A 405 1.32 6.52 39.34
N GLY A 406 0.68 6.20 40.47
CA GLY A 406 -0.72 5.79 40.53
C GLY A 406 -0.93 4.55 41.42
N ASP A 407 -2.12 3.96 41.34
CA ASP A 407 -2.51 2.79 42.16
C ASP A 407 -1.64 1.55 41.88
N ARG A 408 -1.07 1.46 40.68
CA ARG A 408 -0.11 0.43 40.28
C ARG A 408 1.10 1.10 39.63
N PRO A 409 2.10 1.53 40.43
CA PRO A 409 3.31 2.16 39.89
C PRO A 409 4.05 1.22 38.93
N GLN A 410 4.53 1.75 37.82
CA GLN A 410 5.25 0.99 36.79
C GLN A 410 6.54 1.72 36.44
N THR A 411 7.66 0.98 36.38
CA THR A 411 8.92 1.55 35.89
C THR A 411 8.86 1.79 34.39
N TRP A 412 9.69 2.70 33.87
CA TRP A 412 9.78 2.92 32.43
C TRP A 412 10.19 1.67 31.65
N SER A 413 11.04 0.82 32.23
CA SER A 413 11.36 -0.49 31.64
C SER A 413 10.13 -1.41 31.56
N ALA A 414 9.23 -1.40 32.56
CA ALA A 414 8.01 -2.20 32.51
C ALA A 414 7.06 -1.71 31.42
N VAL A 415 6.90 -0.39 31.30
CA VAL A 415 6.08 0.24 30.24
C VAL A 415 6.65 -0.07 28.85
N LEU A 416 7.96 0.02 28.68
CA LEU A 416 8.64 -0.37 27.44
C LEU A 416 8.34 -1.83 27.08
N MET A 417 8.39 -2.74 28.05
CA MET A 417 8.08 -4.16 27.81
C MET A 417 6.61 -4.38 27.41
N THR A 418 5.68 -3.61 27.97
CA THR A 418 4.27 -3.64 27.57
C THR A 418 4.10 -3.19 26.11
N LEU A 419 4.77 -2.11 25.71
CA LEU A 419 4.71 -1.63 24.32
C LEU A 419 5.34 -2.62 23.32
N LEU A 420 6.48 -3.21 23.67
CA LEU A 420 7.13 -4.24 22.83
C LEU A 420 6.30 -5.53 22.72
N ASP A 421 5.37 -5.77 23.64
CA ASP A 421 4.41 -6.87 23.54
C ASP A 421 3.15 -6.51 22.72
N SER A 422 2.94 -5.25 22.34
CA SER A 422 1.88 -4.87 21.40
C SER A 422 2.20 -5.46 20.02
N PRO A 423 1.30 -6.24 19.39
CA PRO A 423 1.51 -6.78 18.04
C PRO A 423 1.84 -5.72 16.96
N THR A 424 1.39 -4.47 17.16
CA THR A 424 1.66 -3.34 16.26
C THR A 424 3.14 -2.91 16.31
N ILE A 425 3.78 -2.89 17.49
CA ILE A 425 5.23 -2.61 17.61
C ILE A 425 6.07 -3.88 17.43
N ALA A 426 5.57 -5.02 17.91
CA ALA A 426 6.32 -6.26 17.98
C ALA A 426 6.84 -6.74 16.62
N SER A 427 7.83 -7.65 16.67
CA SER A 427 8.46 -8.19 15.47
C SER A 427 7.45 -8.80 14.51
N LYS A 428 7.50 -8.37 13.25
CA LYS A 428 6.74 -9.00 12.16
C LYS A 428 7.41 -10.27 11.64
N ARG A 429 8.42 -10.81 12.35
CA ARG A 429 9.14 -12.05 11.99
C ARG A 429 8.22 -13.23 11.75
N TRP A 430 7.13 -13.34 12.49
CA TRP A 430 6.16 -14.41 12.26
C TRP A 430 5.64 -14.41 10.82
N VAL A 431 5.41 -13.22 10.25
CA VAL A 431 4.88 -12.97 8.92
C VAL A 431 5.96 -13.21 7.86
N TYR A 432 7.02 -12.39 7.83
CA TYR A 432 7.93 -12.35 6.68
C TYR A 432 8.81 -13.60 6.51
N ARG A 433 8.96 -14.45 7.53
CA ARG A 433 9.67 -15.74 7.38
C ARG A 433 8.89 -16.80 6.60
N GLN A 434 7.60 -16.57 6.38
CA GLN A 434 6.75 -17.41 5.54
C GLN A 434 6.84 -16.99 4.06
N TYR A 435 7.32 -15.77 3.81
CA TYR A 435 7.54 -15.25 2.47
C TYR A 435 8.97 -15.53 2.04
N ASP A 436 9.12 -15.85 0.77
CA ASP A 436 10.40 -15.67 0.12
C ASP A 436 10.71 -14.17 0.04
N HIS A 437 11.95 -13.83 0.35
CA HIS A 437 12.49 -12.47 0.29
C HIS A 437 13.87 -12.44 -0.39
N GLN A 438 14.25 -13.52 -1.09
CA GLN A 438 15.60 -13.73 -1.63
C GLN A 438 15.63 -14.31 -3.05
N VAL A 439 14.52 -14.78 -3.60
CA VAL A 439 14.38 -15.18 -5.00
C VAL A 439 14.86 -14.05 -5.90
N GLN A 440 15.55 -14.42 -6.98
CA GLN A 440 16.34 -13.53 -7.84
C GLN A 440 17.64 -12.97 -7.21
N ASN A 441 17.87 -13.18 -5.91
CA ASN A 441 19.07 -12.75 -5.16
C ASN A 441 19.36 -11.24 -5.30
N ASN A 442 18.29 -10.43 -5.32
CA ASN A 442 18.38 -8.99 -5.53
C ASN A 442 18.17 -8.17 -4.25
N THR A 443 17.49 -8.72 -3.25
CA THR A 443 17.26 -8.07 -1.96
C THR A 443 18.59 -7.79 -1.24
N VAL A 444 18.85 -6.52 -0.97
CA VAL A 444 20.05 -6.02 -0.27
C VAL A 444 19.77 -5.86 1.22
N LEU A 445 18.64 -5.21 1.54
CA LEU A 445 18.12 -5.11 2.90
C LEU A 445 16.86 -5.98 3.00
N VAL A 446 16.90 -6.96 3.90
CA VAL A 446 15.83 -7.94 4.10
C VAL A 446 14.79 -7.42 5.11
N PRO A 447 13.56 -7.95 5.10
CA PRO A 447 12.53 -7.57 6.07
C PRO A 447 13.01 -7.63 7.53
N GLY A 448 12.66 -6.60 8.32
CA GLY A 448 12.99 -6.51 9.74
C GLY A 448 14.42 -6.07 10.05
N GLY A 449 15.21 -5.65 9.05
CA GLY A 449 16.57 -5.15 9.23
C GLY A 449 16.77 -3.65 8.97
N ALA A 450 15.75 -2.96 8.47
CA ALA A 450 15.78 -1.56 8.09
C ALA A 450 14.36 -1.00 7.94
N ASP A 451 14.25 0.33 7.89
CA ASP A 451 13.01 1.09 7.71
C ASP A 451 12.38 0.90 6.32
N ALA A 452 13.18 0.57 5.30
CA ALA A 452 12.70 0.30 3.95
C ALA A 452 13.44 -0.88 3.31
N ALA A 453 12.77 -1.58 2.39
CA ALA A 453 13.43 -2.59 1.56
C ALA A 453 14.39 -1.91 0.58
N VAL A 454 15.49 -2.58 0.25
CA VAL A 454 16.37 -2.19 -0.86
C VAL A 454 16.58 -3.38 -1.77
N VAL A 455 16.25 -3.22 -3.05
CA VAL A 455 16.38 -4.23 -4.10
C VAL A 455 17.36 -3.72 -5.14
N ARG A 456 18.42 -4.50 -5.40
CA ARG A 456 19.40 -4.20 -6.44
C ARG A 456 18.78 -4.34 -7.81
N LEU A 457 19.06 -3.37 -8.68
CA LEU A 457 18.69 -3.49 -10.09
C LEU A 457 19.77 -4.30 -10.82
N ARG A 458 19.39 -5.45 -11.39
CA ARG A 458 20.27 -6.29 -12.21
C ARG A 458 19.77 -6.33 -13.65
N PRO A 459 20.67 -6.56 -14.63
CA PRO A 459 20.28 -6.80 -16.01
C PRO A 459 19.18 -7.86 -16.09
N GLN A 460 18.01 -7.46 -16.58
CA GLN A 460 16.97 -8.40 -16.99
C GLN A 460 17.23 -8.83 -18.44
N ALA A 461 16.72 -9.97 -18.88
CA ALA A 461 16.92 -10.43 -20.24
C ALA A 461 16.19 -9.51 -21.24
N GLY A 462 16.91 -8.86 -22.17
CA GLY A 462 16.29 -8.01 -23.18
C GLY A 462 17.21 -6.87 -23.65
N PRO A 463 16.69 -5.97 -24.51
CA PRO A 463 17.47 -4.85 -25.07
C PRO A 463 18.04 -3.92 -23.99
N LEU A 464 17.35 -3.78 -22.86
CA LEU A 464 17.76 -2.93 -21.73
C LEU A 464 18.84 -3.57 -20.83
N ALA A 465 19.22 -4.84 -21.07
CA ALA A 465 20.24 -5.53 -20.26
C ALA A 465 21.58 -4.79 -20.25
N ALA A 466 21.97 -4.18 -21.38
CA ALA A 466 23.25 -3.49 -21.54
C ALA A 466 23.38 -2.26 -20.62
N ALA A 467 22.28 -1.58 -20.30
CA ALA A 467 22.26 -0.42 -19.41
C ALA A 467 22.62 -0.80 -17.95
N LEU A 468 22.51 -2.07 -17.58
CA LEU A 468 22.64 -2.56 -16.22
C LEU A 468 23.99 -3.26 -15.95
N VAL A 469 24.85 -3.44 -16.96
CA VAL A 469 26.07 -4.27 -16.87
C VAL A 469 27.11 -3.75 -15.86
N ASN A 470 27.04 -2.48 -15.45
CA ASN A 470 27.92 -1.90 -14.42
C ASN A 470 27.17 -1.03 -13.40
N THR A 471 25.85 -1.21 -13.27
CA THR A 471 25.10 -0.40 -12.31
C THR A 471 25.28 -0.92 -10.89
N ARG A 472 25.45 0.01 -9.93
CA ARG A 472 25.28 -0.27 -8.50
C ARG A 472 23.95 0.24 -7.97
N ARG A 473 23.04 0.67 -8.86
CA ARG A 473 21.76 1.23 -8.45
C ARG A 473 20.85 0.18 -7.83
N GLY A 474 19.99 0.66 -6.94
CA GLY A 474 18.89 -0.08 -6.35
C GLY A 474 17.62 0.75 -6.34
N VAL A 475 16.51 0.07 -6.13
CA VAL A 475 15.25 0.70 -5.72
C VAL A 475 15.06 0.44 -4.23
N ALA A 476 14.70 1.47 -3.49
CA ALA A 476 14.16 1.32 -2.15
C ALA A 476 12.64 1.46 -2.18
N ALA A 477 11.94 0.76 -1.30
CA ALA A 477 10.48 0.82 -1.23
C ALA A 477 9.96 0.61 0.19
N THR A 478 8.86 1.30 0.50
CA THR A 478 8.14 1.23 1.77
C THR A 478 6.64 1.42 1.57
N VAL A 479 5.84 1.02 2.55
CA VAL A 479 4.39 1.27 2.66
C VAL A 479 4.07 1.70 4.09
N ASP A 480 3.41 2.84 4.26
CA ASP A 480 3.23 3.46 5.58
C ASP A 480 1.84 4.11 5.73
N CYS A 481 1.18 3.90 6.88
CA CYS A 481 0.02 4.70 7.32
C CYS A 481 -0.36 4.47 8.80
N ASN A 482 -0.16 5.47 9.66
CA ASN A 482 -0.73 5.46 11.01
C ASN A 482 -2.23 5.84 11.00
N ALA A 483 -3.11 4.85 11.00
CA ALA A 483 -4.55 5.08 10.87
C ALA A 483 -5.20 5.79 12.07
N ARG A 484 -4.60 5.74 13.27
CA ARG A 484 -5.13 6.49 14.43
C ARG A 484 -4.93 7.98 14.24
N TYR A 485 -3.82 8.37 13.61
CA TYR A 485 -3.59 9.77 13.29
C TYR A 485 -4.66 10.26 12.31
N VAL A 486 -4.92 9.48 11.26
CA VAL A 486 -5.93 9.83 10.24
C VAL A 486 -7.34 9.82 10.85
N TYR A 487 -7.65 8.90 11.76
CA TYR A 487 -8.95 8.87 12.43
C TYR A 487 -9.24 10.13 13.24
N LEU A 488 -8.22 10.63 13.97
CA LEU A 488 -8.32 11.78 14.87
C LEU A 488 -8.12 13.13 14.15
N ASP A 489 -7.34 13.13 13.06
CA ASP A 489 -7.12 14.25 12.16
C ASP A 489 -6.76 13.74 10.75
N PRO A 490 -7.74 13.56 9.85
CA PRO A 490 -7.50 12.93 8.55
C PRO A 490 -6.48 13.69 7.70
N TYR A 491 -6.44 15.01 7.82
CA TYR A 491 -5.52 15.86 7.08
C TYR A 491 -4.07 15.69 7.56
N GLU A 492 -3.81 15.92 8.84
CA GLU A 492 -2.45 15.81 9.39
C GLU A 492 -1.96 14.36 9.38
N GLY A 493 -2.83 13.38 9.66
CA GLY A 493 -2.47 11.95 9.62
C GLY A 493 -2.08 11.48 8.22
N ALA A 494 -2.83 11.88 7.19
CA ALA A 494 -2.48 11.52 5.81
C ALA A 494 -1.21 12.22 5.33
N LYS A 495 -0.98 13.47 5.75
CA LYS A 495 0.28 14.18 5.50
C LYS A 495 1.46 13.49 6.20
N ALA A 496 1.26 12.99 7.41
CA ALA A 496 2.26 12.27 8.19
C ALA A 496 2.66 10.95 7.52
N ALA A 497 1.71 10.20 6.94
CA ALA A 497 2.00 8.97 6.18
C ALA A 497 2.96 9.21 5.00
N VAL A 498 2.79 10.30 4.25
CA VAL A 498 3.73 10.68 3.18
C VAL A 498 5.10 11.05 3.74
N ALA A 499 5.13 11.81 4.84
CA ALA A 499 6.38 12.24 5.47
C ALA A 499 7.19 11.05 5.99
N GLU A 500 6.51 10.09 6.62
CA GLU A 500 7.09 8.86 7.15
C GLU A 500 7.63 7.94 6.04
N ALA A 501 6.85 7.70 4.98
CA ALA A 501 7.32 6.93 3.83
C ALA A 501 8.61 7.52 3.22
N ALA A 502 8.67 8.86 3.07
CA ALA A 502 9.87 9.54 2.60
C ALA A 502 11.05 9.43 3.60
N ARG A 503 10.75 9.43 4.90
CA ARG A 503 11.72 9.28 5.99
C ARG A 503 12.33 7.87 6.01
N ASN A 504 11.51 6.84 5.88
CA ASN A 504 11.93 5.44 5.84
C ASN A 504 12.84 5.14 4.64
N LEU A 505 12.53 5.69 3.47
CA LEU A 505 13.44 5.66 2.32
C LEU A 505 14.76 6.40 2.60
N SER A 506 14.70 7.53 3.30
CA SER A 506 15.88 8.33 3.64
C SER A 506 16.80 7.65 4.66
N CYS A 507 16.25 6.86 5.60
CA CYS A 507 17.00 6.06 6.57
C CYS A 507 17.85 4.96 5.90
N VAL A 508 17.46 4.48 4.72
CA VAL A 508 18.28 3.54 3.93
C VAL A 508 19.17 4.25 2.89
N GLY A 509 19.14 5.58 2.85
CA GLY A 509 19.94 6.41 1.94
C GLY A 509 19.32 6.63 0.55
N ALA A 510 18.04 6.29 0.36
CA ALA A 510 17.36 6.42 -0.92
C ALA A 510 16.69 7.79 -1.07
N GLU A 511 16.76 8.38 -2.26
CA GLU A 511 16.02 9.61 -2.60
C GLU A 511 14.56 9.27 -2.92
N PRO A 512 13.56 9.79 -2.19
CA PRO A 512 12.14 9.58 -2.51
C PRO A 512 11.80 10.11 -3.91
N LEU A 513 11.04 9.34 -4.70
CA LEU A 513 10.72 9.71 -6.09
C LEU A 513 9.24 9.90 -6.37
N ALA A 514 8.42 8.94 -5.97
CA ALA A 514 7.02 8.89 -6.37
C ALA A 514 6.20 7.97 -5.45
N VAL A 515 4.89 8.23 -5.44
CA VAL A 515 3.91 7.56 -4.56
C VAL A 515 2.89 6.78 -5.39
N THR A 516 2.47 5.64 -4.85
CA THR A 516 1.20 5.00 -5.17
C THR A 516 0.37 4.92 -3.90
N ASP A 517 -0.88 5.35 -3.94
CA ASP A 517 -1.75 5.41 -2.76
C ASP A 517 -2.82 4.31 -2.77
N ASN A 518 -3.19 3.83 -1.58
CA ASN A 518 -4.33 2.94 -1.41
C ASN A 518 -5.30 3.48 -0.35
N LEU A 519 -6.41 4.04 -0.80
CA LEU A 519 -7.39 4.72 0.04
C LEU A 519 -8.42 3.73 0.58
N ASN A 520 -8.35 3.35 1.86
CA ASN A 520 -9.33 2.47 2.50
C ASN A 520 -10.21 3.25 3.48
N PHE A 521 -11.51 3.36 3.19
CA PHE A 521 -12.47 4.16 3.97
C PHE A 521 -13.82 3.46 4.11
N GLY A 522 -14.62 3.87 5.10
CA GLY A 522 -16.04 3.50 5.22
C GLY A 522 -16.91 4.08 4.09
N SER A 523 -18.24 4.04 4.21
CA SER A 523 -19.12 4.59 3.16
C SER A 523 -18.93 6.10 2.96
N PRO A 524 -18.74 6.55 1.70
CA PRO A 524 -18.65 7.97 1.34
C PRO A 524 -20.03 8.64 1.32
N GLU A 525 -21.13 7.88 1.44
CA GLU A 525 -22.49 8.44 1.43
C GLU A 525 -22.83 9.09 2.77
N LYS A 526 -22.11 8.73 3.83
CA LYS A 526 -22.24 9.31 5.17
C LYS A 526 -21.38 10.58 5.25
N PRO A 527 -21.90 11.71 5.81
CA PRO A 527 -21.14 12.97 5.88
C PRO A 527 -19.76 12.85 6.53
N ILE A 528 -19.64 12.05 7.60
CA ILE A 528 -18.37 11.82 8.30
C ILE A 528 -17.39 11.04 7.40
N GLY A 529 -17.85 10.00 6.70
CA GLY A 529 -17.01 9.19 5.82
C GLY A 529 -16.47 10.00 4.64
N TYR A 530 -17.30 10.83 4.01
CA TYR A 530 -16.85 11.73 2.96
C TYR A 530 -15.89 12.82 3.47
N TRP A 531 -16.15 13.39 4.65
CA TRP A 531 -15.26 14.35 5.29
C TRP A 531 -13.87 13.75 5.55
N GLN A 532 -13.81 12.53 6.10
CA GLN A 532 -12.54 11.81 6.32
C GLN A 532 -11.79 11.60 5.00
N LEU A 533 -12.47 11.10 3.96
CA LEU A 533 -11.88 10.86 2.65
C LEU A 533 -11.33 12.17 2.03
N ALA A 534 -12.11 13.24 2.04
CA ALA A 534 -11.72 14.51 1.44
C ALA A 534 -10.53 15.17 2.16
N GLU A 535 -10.55 15.20 3.49
CA GLU A 535 -9.46 15.77 4.29
C GLU A 535 -8.19 14.93 4.18
N ALA A 536 -8.29 13.60 4.14
CA ALA A 536 -7.15 12.72 3.92
C ALA A 536 -6.54 12.91 2.52
N CYS A 537 -7.35 12.97 1.46
CA CYS A 537 -6.85 13.27 0.12
C CYS A 537 -6.17 14.64 0.07
N ARG A 538 -6.69 15.65 0.79
CA ARG A 538 -6.05 16.96 0.88
C ARG A 538 -4.68 16.87 1.57
N GLY A 539 -4.57 16.10 2.65
CA GLY A 539 -3.33 15.84 3.38
C GLY A 539 -2.28 15.13 2.53
N LEU A 540 -2.67 14.04 1.84
CA LEU A 540 -1.82 13.33 0.88
C LEU A 540 -1.30 14.25 -0.21
N ALA A 541 -2.19 15.06 -0.81
CA ALA A 541 -1.82 15.96 -1.89
C ALA A 541 -0.80 17.02 -1.45
N GLU A 542 -0.99 17.60 -0.26
CA GLU A 542 -0.02 18.53 0.30
C GLU A 542 1.31 17.84 0.61
N GLY A 543 1.29 16.68 1.27
CA GLY A 543 2.49 15.90 1.55
C GLY A 543 3.27 15.59 0.27
N CYS A 544 2.60 15.08 -0.77
CA CYS A 544 3.24 14.75 -2.04
C CYS A 544 3.87 15.97 -2.73
N ARG A 545 3.22 17.14 -2.69
CA ARG A 545 3.81 18.39 -3.21
C ARG A 545 5.00 18.83 -2.36
N GLU A 546 4.90 18.65 -1.05
CA GLU A 546 5.91 19.07 -0.10
C GLU A 546 7.22 18.28 -0.23
N PHE A 547 7.14 16.97 -0.48
CA PHE A 547 8.31 16.10 -0.68
C PHE A 547 8.71 15.94 -2.15
N GLY A 548 7.94 16.51 -3.09
CA GLY A 548 8.21 16.37 -4.52
C GLY A 548 8.01 14.95 -5.04
N THR A 549 7.08 14.19 -4.44
CA THR A 549 6.80 12.79 -4.75
C THR A 549 5.41 12.66 -5.38
N PRO A 550 5.27 12.90 -6.70
CA PRO A 550 3.98 12.82 -7.38
C PRO A 550 3.36 11.42 -7.29
N VAL A 551 2.03 11.38 -7.34
CA VAL A 551 1.23 10.16 -7.36
C VAL A 551 1.16 9.61 -8.78
N THR A 552 1.59 8.38 -8.97
CA THR A 552 1.63 7.72 -10.29
C THR A 552 0.39 6.89 -10.59
N GLY A 553 -0.41 6.59 -9.56
CA GLY A 553 -1.59 5.76 -9.62
C GLY A 553 -1.89 5.20 -8.22
N GLY A 554 -2.99 4.48 -8.08
CA GLY A 554 -3.40 3.97 -6.78
C GLY A 554 -4.68 3.17 -6.86
N ASN A 555 -5.26 2.90 -5.70
CA ASN A 555 -6.52 2.19 -5.54
C ASN A 555 -7.39 2.87 -4.47
N VAL A 556 -8.71 2.74 -4.58
CA VAL A 556 -9.66 3.23 -3.59
C VAL A 556 -10.62 2.10 -3.24
N SER A 557 -10.59 1.69 -1.98
CA SER A 557 -11.56 0.79 -1.37
C SER A 557 -12.47 1.59 -0.44
N LEU A 558 -13.72 1.76 -0.82
CA LEU A 558 -14.76 2.40 0.00
C LEU A 558 -15.68 1.35 0.61
N TYR A 559 -16.64 1.79 1.43
CA TYR A 559 -17.61 0.89 2.09
C TYR A 559 -16.98 -0.15 3.02
N ASN A 560 -15.79 0.15 3.56
CA ASN A 560 -15.14 -0.69 4.56
C ASN A 560 -15.79 -0.50 5.94
N GLU A 561 -16.93 -1.12 6.15
CA GLU A 561 -17.65 -1.11 7.42
C GLU A 561 -18.44 -2.40 7.63
N THR A 562 -18.73 -2.69 8.90
CA THR A 562 -19.54 -3.84 9.33
C THR A 562 -20.68 -3.41 10.23
N LEU A 563 -21.69 -4.26 10.40
CA LEU A 563 -22.75 -4.00 11.38
C LEU A 563 -22.37 -4.50 12.78
N ASP A 564 -22.62 -3.71 13.80
CA ASP A 564 -22.51 -4.14 15.20
C ASP A 564 -23.68 -5.06 15.61
N SER A 565 -23.67 -5.58 16.85
CA SER A 565 -24.75 -6.44 17.37
C SER A 565 -26.12 -5.76 17.47
N HIS A 566 -26.19 -4.45 17.29
CA HIS A 566 -27.40 -3.64 17.28
C HIS A 566 -27.82 -3.24 15.85
N GLY A 567 -27.07 -3.66 14.82
CA GLY A 567 -27.30 -3.33 13.43
C GLY A 567 -26.80 -1.94 13.02
N ASN A 568 -25.95 -1.29 13.82
CA ASN A 568 -25.35 -0.01 13.46
C ASN A 568 -24.05 -0.22 12.65
N PRO A 569 -23.83 0.53 11.56
CA PRO A 569 -22.57 0.51 10.84
C PRO A 569 -21.40 0.98 11.72
N THR A 570 -20.33 0.20 11.69
CA THR A 570 -19.05 0.43 12.37
C THR A 570 -17.97 0.47 11.29
N PRO A 571 -17.54 1.67 10.87
CA PRO A 571 -16.49 1.81 9.87
C PRO A 571 -15.11 1.53 10.46
N ILE A 572 -14.19 1.09 9.61
CA ILE A 572 -12.76 1.08 9.92
C ILE A 572 -12.26 2.50 10.24
N TYR A 573 -11.07 2.60 10.83
CA TYR A 573 -10.34 3.87 10.77
C TYR A 573 -9.95 4.20 9.32
N PRO A 574 -10.05 5.48 8.90
CA PRO A 574 -9.59 5.91 7.58
C PRO A 574 -8.11 5.56 7.39
N THR A 575 -7.78 4.80 6.35
CA THR A 575 -6.45 4.22 6.15
C THR A 575 -5.94 4.47 4.72
N PRO A 576 -5.50 5.70 4.40
CA PRO A 576 -4.84 6.06 3.15
C PRO A 576 -3.38 5.59 3.14
N VAL A 577 -3.14 4.33 2.77
CA VAL A 577 -1.78 3.75 2.72
C VAL A 577 -0.96 4.44 1.64
N VAL A 578 0.27 4.84 1.98
CA VAL A 578 1.23 5.42 1.05
C VAL A 578 2.29 4.38 0.72
N GLY A 579 2.30 3.87 -0.51
CA GLY A 579 3.43 3.13 -1.06
C GLY A 579 4.39 4.08 -1.77
N MET A 580 5.67 4.06 -1.43
CA MET A 580 6.65 4.99 -1.99
C MET A 580 7.90 4.26 -2.48
N VAL A 581 8.39 4.66 -3.66
CA VAL A 581 9.66 4.18 -4.22
C VAL A 581 10.71 5.27 -4.20
N GLY A 582 11.96 4.86 -3.96
CA GLY A 582 13.11 5.75 -3.92
C GLY A 582 14.32 5.20 -4.68
N MET A 583 15.17 6.11 -5.16
CA MET A 583 16.42 5.78 -5.86
C MET A 583 17.55 5.54 -4.87
N VAL A 584 18.24 4.40 -5.01
CA VAL A 584 19.55 4.17 -4.39
C VAL A 584 20.61 4.24 -5.49
N GLU A 585 21.52 5.21 -5.43
CA GLU A 585 22.57 5.35 -6.45
C GLU A 585 23.64 4.23 -6.39
N ASP A 586 24.05 3.86 -5.17
CA ASP A 586 24.99 2.77 -4.90
C ASP A 586 24.47 1.92 -3.73
N VAL A 587 24.08 0.68 -4.00
CA VAL A 587 23.64 -0.29 -2.98
C VAL A 587 24.75 -0.66 -1.98
N GLY A 588 26.02 -0.31 -2.25
CA GLY A 588 27.10 -0.38 -1.28
C GLY A 588 27.13 0.76 -0.27
N ARG A 589 26.26 1.77 -0.44
CA ARG A 589 26.09 2.95 0.41
C ARG A 589 24.67 3.01 0.97
N VAL A 590 24.20 1.89 1.52
CA VAL A 590 22.95 1.81 2.28
C VAL A 590 23.25 1.39 3.72
N CYS A 591 22.39 1.77 4.65
CA CYS A 591 22.43 1.25 6.00
C CYS A 591 21.06 0.71 6.42
N GLY A 592 21.04 -0.02 7.54
CA GLY A 592 19.80 -0.45 8.19
C GLY A 592 19.79 0.02 9.63
N GLN A 593 18.71 -0.27 10.35
CA GLN A 593 18.44 0.29 11.69
C GLN A 593 19.36 -0.24 12.80
N GLY A 594 19.92 -1.43 12.64
CA GLY A 594 20.73 -2.05 13.70
C GLY A 594 22.08 -1.38 13.95
N TRP A 595 22.43 -1.17 15.23
CA TRP A 595 23.75 -0.69 15.62
C TRP A 595 24.88 -1.55 15.04
N ARG A 596 25.88 -0.91 14.41
CA ARG A 596 26.92 -1.63 13.66
C ARG A 596 28.17 -1.93 14.48
N ALA A 597 28.71 -0.95 15.20
CA ALA A 597 29.94 -1.15 15.96
C ALA A 597 29.87 -0.54 17.36
N GLU A 598 30.50 -1.22 18.31
CA GLU A 598 30.75 -0.70 19.65
C GLU A 598 31.60 0.58 19.57
N GLY A 599 31.22 1.58 20.38
CA GLY A 599 31.88 2.88 20.41
C GLY A 599 31.39 3.87 19.35
N ASP A 600 30.57 3.46 18.39
CA ASP A 600 29.89 4.40 17.47
C ASP A 600 29.10 5.43 18.30
N ILE A 601 29.13 6.70 17.88
CA ILE A 601 28.42 7.78 18.56
C ILE A 601 26.99 7.82 18.05
N ILE A 602 26.03 7.91 18.96
CA ILE A 602 24.60 7.97 18.67
C ILE A 602 24.16 9.44 18.63
N TYR A 603 23.49 9.82 17.55
CA TYR A 603 22.87 11.13 17.38
C TYR A 603 21.38 10.99 17.11
N LEU A 604 20.59 11.96 17.57
CA LEU A 604 19.23 12.21 17.13
C LEU A 604 19.23 13.43 16.20
N LEU A 605 18.72 13.26 14.99
CA LEU A 605 18.53 14.34 14.02
C LEU A 605 17.11 14.89 14.12
N GLY A 606 16.97 16.21 13.97
CA GLY A 606 15.69 16.90 13.87
C GLY A 606 15.13 17.40 15.19
N LEU A 607 13.88 17.02 15.53
CA LEU A 607 13.22 17.51 16.73
C LEU A 607 14.01 17.09 17.99
N THR A 608 14.33 18.08 18.82
CA THR A 608 15.12 17.91 20.04
C THR A 608 14.27 17.44 21.21
N LEU A 609 14.91 16.82 22.20
CA LEU A 609 14.29 16.39 23.45
C LEU A 609 13.84 17.54 24.37
N GLU A 610 14.35 18.76 24.15
CA GLU A 610 13.97 19.93 24.93
C GLU A 610 12.55 20.41 24.60
N GLN A 611 11.73 20.55 25.63
CA GLN A 611 10.32 20.92 25.52
C GLN A 611 10.16 22.44 25.60
N GLY A 612 10.38 23.14 24.48
CA GLY A 612 10.01 24.55 24.35
C GLY A 612 8.49 24.75 24.21
N ASP A 613 8.03 26.00 24.28
CA ASP A 613 6.63 26.34 23.99
C ASP A 613 6.26 25.86 22.58
N GLY A 614 5.24 24.99 22.47
CA GLY A 614 4.82 24.36 21.22
C GLY A 614 5.36 22.95 20.96
N ALA A 615 6.24 22.41 21.81
CA ALA A 615 6.77 21.04 21.67
C ALA A 615 5.68 19.96 21.67
N ALA A 616 4.57 20.20 22.39
CA ALA A 616 3.41 19.32 22.43
C ALA A 616 2.63 19.22 21.09
N GLU A 617 2.86 20.15 20.15
CA GLU A 617 2.28 20.06 18.81
C GLU A 617 3.15 19.22 17.87
N ALA A 618 4.45 19.07 18.15
CA ALA A 618 5.40 18.36 17.31
C ALA A 618 5.74 16.95 17.82
N VAL A 619 5.72 16.74 19.14
CA VAL A 619 5.85 15.44 19.79
C VAL A 619 4.80 15.33 20.91
N THR A 620 3.93 14.34 20.84
CA THR A 620 2.76 14.22 21.73
C THR A 620 2.46 12.77 22.09
N LEU A 621 1.77 12.59 23.23
CA LEU A 621 1.14 11.31 23.58
C LEU A 621 -0.29 11.19 23.01
N GLY A 622 -0.84 12.24 22.41
CA GLY A 622 -2.11 12.15 21.68
C GLY A 622 -1.97 11.23 20.48
N ALA A 623 -2.98 10.40 20.24
CA ALA A 623 -3.03 9.40 19.17
C ALA A 623 -1.97 8.29 19.22
N SER A 624 -1.08 8.28 20.22
CA SER A 624 0.09 7.40 20.24
C SER A 624 -0.23 5.96 20.61
N GLU A 625 0.65 5.05 20.22
CA GLU A 625 0.64 3.65 20.66
C GLU A 625 0.73 3.56 22.19
N TYR A 626 1.51 4.45 22.83
CA TYR A 626 1.57 4.52 24.28
C TYR A 626 0.20 4.79 24.91
N LEU A 627 -0.54 5.77 24.40
CA LEU A 627 -1.86 6.10 24.94
C LEU A 627 -2.87 4.98 24.70
N ALA A 628 -2.82 4.37 23.52
CA ALA A 628 -3.68 3.27 23.14
C ALA A 628 -3.40 2.00 23.97
N VAL A 629 -2.15 1.61 24.15
CA VAL A 629 -1.80 0.32 24.80
C VAL A 629 -1.72 0.43 26.32
N VAL A 630 -1.13 1.51 26.86
CA VAL A 630 -0.89 1.64 28.31
C VAL A 630 -2.13 2.17 29.03
N HIS A 631 -2.87 3.07 28.40
CA HIS A 631 -4.03 3.75 28.99
C HIS A 631 -5.36 3.40 28.32
N ASN A 632 -5.35 2.49 27.33
CA ASN A 632 -6.55 2.04 26.62
C ASN A 632 -7.40 3.20 26.08
N THR A 633 -6.74 4.23 25.55
CA THR A 633 -7.37 5.50 25.15
C THR A 633 -6.95 5.88 23.73
N VAL A 634 -7.91 6.25 22.88
CA VAL A 634 -7.67 6.83 21.55
C VAL A 634 -8.22 8.24 21.56
N ALA A 635 -7.35 9.22 21.82
CA ALA A 635 -7.73 10.62 21.95
C ALA A 635 -6.53 11.54 21.71
N GLY A 636 -6.76 12.86 21.80
CA GLY A 636 -5.76 13.88 21.53
C GLY A 636 -5.63 14.21 20.05
N ARG A 637 -4.76 15.19 19.76
CA ARG A 637 -4.38 15.51 18.39
C ARG A 637 -3.12 14.73 18.02
N PRO A 638 -3.01 14.21 16.79
CA PRO A 638 -1.74 13.68 16.31
C PRO A 638 -0.69 14.78 16.20
N PRO A 639 0.60 14.42 16.11
CA PRO A 639 1.69 15.36 15.87
C PRO A 639 1.49 16.11 14.55
N ARG A 640 1.78 17.41 14.54
CA ARG A 640 1.74 18.23 13.32
C ARG A 640 2.98 18.03 12.48
N VAL A 641 2.82 17.93 11.17
CA VAL A 641 3.95 17.75 10.24
C VAL A 641 4.60 19.10 9.90
N ASP A 642 5.83 19.30 10.37
CA ASP A 642 6.73 20.35 9.86
C ASP A 642 7.53 19.81 8.67
N GLY A 643 6.97 19.96 7.47
CA GLY A 643 7.60 19.37 6.30
C GLY A 643 8.89 20.09 5.85
N ALA A 644 9.13 21.33 6.26
CA ALA A 644 10.42 21.99 6.04
C ALA A 644 11.53 21.32 6.86
N LEU A 645 11.23 21.01 8.13
CA LEU A 645 12.13 20.25 8.99
C LEU A 645 12.31 18.81 8.49
N GLU A 646 11.23 18.12 8.12
CA GLU A 646 11.31 16.77 7.52
C GLU A 646 12.26 16.74 6.32
N ARG A 647 12.07 17.62 5.33
CA ARG A 647 12.96 17.69 4.17
C ARG A 647 14.42 17.91 4.55
N ALA A 648 14.69 18.75 5.55
CA ALA A 648 16.05 19.05 5.97
C ALA A 648 16.70 17.83 6.65
N VAL A 649 16.00 17.20 7.60
CA VAL A 649 16.48 16.03 8.35
C VAL A 649 16.69 14.84 7.42
N GLN A 650 15.71 14.55 6.55
CA GLN A 650 15.78 13.46 5.60
C GLN A 650 16.94 13.62 4.62
N ARG A 651 17.14 14.83 4.06
CA ARG A 651 18.28 15.12 3.18
C ARG A 651 19.62 14.89 3.90
N VAL A 652 19.76 15.43 5.12
CA VAL A 652 21.00 15.31 5.91
C VAL A 652 21.31 13.84 6.25
N CYS A 653 20.30 13.03 6.56
CA CYS A 653 20.44 11.59 6.73
C CYS A 653 21.02 10.93 5.46
N ARG A 654 20.40 11.17 4.30
CA ARG A 654 20.86 10.63 3.01
C ARG A 654 22.29 11.06 2.68
N ASP A 655 22.63 12.32 2.92
CA ASP A 655 23.98 12.84 2.67
C ASP A 655 25.01 12.16 3.59
N GLY A 656 24.69 12.00 4.88
CA GLY A 656 25.55 11.30 5.83
C GLY A 656 25.82 9.84 5.46
N ILE A 657 24.81 9.14 4.96
CA ILE A 657 24.93 7.77 4.45
C ILE A 657 25.78 7.74 3.17
N ARG A 658 25.50 8.64 2.22
CA ARG A 658 26.23 8.72 0.93
C ARG A 658 27.71 9.01 1.11
N GLN A 659 28.06 9.90 2.04
CA GLN A 659 29.45 10.22 2.38
C GLN A 659 30.14 9.13 3.21
N GLY A 660 29.38 8.18 3.77
CA GLY A 660 29.89 7.11 4.63
C GLY A 660 30.24 7.56 6.04
N TRP A 661 29.67 8.67 6.52
CA TRP A 661 29.79 9.09 7.91
C TRP A 661 28.85 8.28 8.81
N VAL A 662 27.62 8.06 8.34
CA VAL A 662 26.58 7.31 9.04
C VAL A 662 26.71 5.81 8.76
N ARG A 663 26.65 4.99 9.81
CA ARG A 663 26.75 3.52 9.77
C ARG A 663 25.41 2.81 9.93
N SER A 664 24.49 3.41 10.67
CA SER A 664 23.10 2.97 10.81
C SER A 664 22.19 4.19 10.96
N ALA A 665 20.96 4.06 10.49
CA ALA A 665 19.92 5.06 10.65
C ALA A 665 18.58 4.35 10.87
N HIS A 666 17.74 4.93 11.72
CA HIS A 666 16.41 4.43 12.04
C HIS A 666 15.51 5.61 12.42
N ASP A 667 14.28 5.63 11.94
CA ASP A 667 13.35 6.69 12.29
C ASP A 667 12.73 6.50 13.69
N SER A 668 11.99 7.50 14.17
CA SER A 668 11.27 7.42 15.46
C SER A 668 9.77 7.64 15.25
N ALA A 669 9.08 6.54 14.93
CA ALA A 669 7.65 6.46 14.68
C ALA A 669 6.87 5.96 15.92
N GLU A 670 6.13 4.85 15.81
CA GLU A 670 5.25 4.32 16.84
C GLU A 670 5.98 3.99 18.15
N GLY A 671 5.39 4.42 19.26
CA GLY A 671 5.96 4.26 20.60
C GLY A 671 7.21 5.11 20.87
N GLY A 672 7.59 5.99 19.93
CA GLY A 672 8.55 7.06 20.15
C GLY A 672 10.00 6.62 20.31
N LEU A 673 10.80 7.49 20.93
CA LEU A 673 12.27 7.38 20.92
C LEU A 673 12.78 6.14 21.67
N ALA A 674 12.13 5.75 22.76
CA ALA A 674 12.52 4.58 23.53
C ALA A 674 12.38 3.27 22.73
N ILE A 675 11.35 3.18 21.89
CA ILE A 675 11.15 2.05 20.97
C ILE A 675 12.22 2.06 19.88
N ALA A 676 12.42 3.19 19.19
CA ALA A 676 13.44 3.30 18.15
C ALA A 676 14.85 2.92 18.67
N LEU A 677 15.26 3.42 19.84
CA LEU A 677 16.52 3.02 20.48
C LEU A 677 16.58 1.51 20.75
N THR A 678 15.47 0.92 21.18
CA THR A 678 15.36 -0.51 21.47
C THR A 678 15.47 -1.34 20.20
N GLU A 679 14.78 -0.96 19.12
CA GLU A 679 14.80 -1.66 17.84
C GLU A 679 16.19 -1.63 17.20
N CYS A 680 16.91 -0.50 17.30
CA CYS A 680 18.31 -0.45 16.91
C CYS A 680 19.21 -1.39 17.73
N CYS A 681 18.97 -1.49 19.04
CA CYS A 681 19.70 -2.42 19.92
C CYS A 681 19.44 -3.89 19.54
N ILE A 682 18.16 -4.24 19.34
CA ILE A 682 17.70 -5.58 18.98
C ILE A 682 18.28 -5.99 17.62
N SER A 683 18.10 -5.16 16.60
CA SER A 683 18.56 -5.42 15.23
C SER A 683 20.09 -5.46 15.13
N GLY A 684 20.79 -4.64 15.92
CA GLY A 684 22.26 -4.64 16.00
C GLY A 684 22.84 -5.72 16.91
N GLN A 685 22.03 -6.39 17.74
CA GLN A 685 22.45 -7.27 18.82
C GLN A 685 23.50 -6.62 19.74
N ARG A 686 23.28 -5.35 20.09
CA ARG A 686 24.19 -4.51 20.88
C ARG A 686 23.41 -3.61 21.82
N GLY A 687 23.93 -3.36 23.01
CA GLY A 687 23.40 -2.35 23.92
C GLY A 687 23.72 -0.93 23.48
N ALA A 688 23.28 0.04 24.28
CA ALA A 688 23.62 1.45 24.10
C ALA A 688 23.60 2.17 25.45
N SER A 689 24.50 3.14 25.62
CA SER A 689 24.49 4.06 26.74
C SER A 689 24.13 5.45 26.24
N VAL A 690 22.92 5.89 26.57
CA VAL A 690 22.33 7.15 26.14
C VAL A 690 22.19 8.08 27.33
N THR A 691 22.51 9.35 27.14
CA THR A 691 22.31 10.43 28.11
C THR A 691 21.43 11.50 27.47
N PHE A 692 20.23 11.69 28.03
CA PHE A 692 19.37 12.79 27.61
C PHE A 692 19.88 14.10 28.20
N PRO A 693 19.99 15.19 27.41
CA PRO A 693 20.46 16.50 27.86
C PRO A 693 19.41 17.25 28.69
N LEU A 694 18.72 16.54 29.58
CA LEU A 694 17.64 17.02 30.44
C LEU A 694 18.01 16.78 31.91
N GLY A 695 17.46 17.59 32.82
CA GLY A 695 17.63 17.45 34.27
C GLY A 695 16.30 17.56 35.01
N GLN A 696 16.28 17.25 36.31
CA GLN A 696 15.05 17.17 37.12
C GLN A 696 14.32 18.51 37.37
N THR A 697 14.94 19.64 37.06
CA THR A 697 14.46 20.98 37.49
C THR A 697 13.39 21.59 36.58
N GLN A 698 13.03 20.93 35.49
CA GLN A 698 11.94 21.33 34.59
C GLN A 698 10.70 20.47 34.86
N ALA A 699 9.50 21.05 34.70
CA ALA A 699 8.24 20.30 34.73
C ALA A 699 8.12 19.42 33.47
N ILE A 700 8.90 18.34 33.42
CA ILE A 700 9.00 17.41 32.29
C ILE A 700 8.07 16.23 32.51
N ARG A 701 7.25 15.92 31.50
CA ARG A 701 6.56 14.63 31.38
C ARG A 701 7.48 13.60 30.71
N TRP A 702 8.03 12.68 31.51
CA TRP A 702 9.01 11.69 31.05
C TRP A 702 8.42 10.65 30.09
N ASP A 703 7.14 10.31 30.26
CA ASP A 703 6.39 9.49 29.31
C ASP A 703 6.34 10.13 27.92
N ARG A 704 6.13 11.44 27.81
CA ARG A 704 6.22 12.16 26.51
C ARG A 704 7.64 12.10 25.93
N VAL A 705 8.67 12.31 26.74
CA VAL A 705 10.07 12.27 26.26
C VAL A 705 10.43 10.89 25.72
N LEU A 706 9.99 9.82 26.39
CA LEU A 706 10.31 8.44 26.02
C LEU A 706 9.43 7.91 24.88
N PHE A 707 8.13 8.11 24.97
CA PHE A 707 7.12 7.44 24.15
C PHE A 707 6.24 8.39 23.33
N GLY A 708 6.50 9.69 23.41
CA GLY A 708 5.87 10.67 22.53
C GLY A 708 6.26 10.41 21.08
N GLU A 709 5.25 10.41 20.22
CA GLU A 709 5.40 10.20 18.79
C GLU A 709 5.40 11.55 18.08
N GLY A 710 6.08 11.61 16.93
CA GLY A 710 6.31 12.83 16.19
C GLY A 710 7.34 12.63 15.08
N GLY A 711 7.12 13.30 13.95
CA GLY A 711 7.95 13.20 12.76
C GLY A 711 9.32 13.89 12.89
N ALA A 712 10.07 13.91 11.79
CA ALA A 712 11.38 14.54 11.66
C ALA A 712 12.36 14.16 12.79
N ARG A 713 12.39 12.89 13.17
CA ARG A 713 13.34 12.32 14.14
C ARG A 713 13.97 11.07 13.55
N ILE A 714 15.30 11.09 13.41
CA ILE A 714 16.09 9.96 12.92
C ILE A 714 17.26 9.73 13.87
N LEU A 715 17.39 8.52 14.39
CA LEU A 715 18.57 8.08 15.11
C LEU A 715 19.64 7.63 14.13
N VAL A 716 20.88 8.08 14.32
CA VAL A 716 22.02 7.64 13.53
C VAL A 716 23.19 7.21 14.40
N SER A 717 23.90 6.17 13.99
CA SER A 717 25.22 5.81 14.54
C SER A 717 26.33 6.26 13.59
N VAL A 718 27.37 6.89 14.14
CA VAL A 718 28.47 7.48 13.37
C VAL A 718 29.81 7.02 13.93
N ASP A 719 30.74 6.73 13.03
CA ASP A 719 32.11 6.39 13.39
C ASP A 719 32.75 7.57 14.16
N PRO A 720 33.35 7.36 15.35
CA PRO A 720 34.04 8.42 16.09
C PRO A 720 35.09 9.17 15.25
N ALA A 721 35.73 8.50 14.29
CA ALA A 721 36.70 9.12 13.39
C ALA A 721 36.07 10.15 12.42
N MET A 722 34.76 10.02 12.14
CA MET A 722 34.00 10.92 11.27
C MET A 722 33.23 12.00 12.05
N ALA A 723 33.20 11.91 13.39
CA ALA A 723 32.38 12.76 14.24
C ALA A 723 32.60 14.26 14.00
N THR A 724 33.85 14.72 13.93
CA THR A 724 34.14 16.15 13.72
C THR A 724 33.63 16.66 12.37
N ALA A 725 33.78 15.86 11.30
CA ALA A 725 33.28 16.25 9.98
C ALA A 725 31.74 16.24 9.95
N TRP A 726 31.14 15.23 10.58
CA TRP A 726 29.69 15.11 10.70
C TRP A 726 29.07 16.24 11.50
N GLU A 727 29.58 16.55 12.70
CA GLU A 727 29.05 17.61 13.56
C GLU A 727 29.20 18.99 12.91
N ALA A 728 30.29 19.24 12.17
CA ALA A 728 30.45 20.48 11.39
C ALA A 728 29.36 20.60 10.30
N TYR A 729 29.10 19.50 9.58
CA TYR A 729 28.03 19.44 8.58
C TYR A 729 26.65 19.65 9.19
N LEU A 730 26.37 19.01 10.33
CA LEU A 730 25.12 19.17 11.07
C LEU A 730 24.90 20.60 11.54
N ALA A 731 25.93 21.24 12.09
CA ALA A 731 25.85 22.63 12.52
C ALA A 731 25.56 23.60 11.36
N GLU A 732 26.11 23.33 10.17
CA GLU A 732 25.84 24.13 8.97
C GLU A 732 24.42 23.91 8.42
N THR A 733 23.92 22.67 8.42
CA THR A 733 22.70 22.29 7.70
C THR A 733 21.44 22.19 8.56
N LEU A 734 21.57 21.82 9.84
CA LEU A 734 20.47 21.69 10.81
C LEU A 734 20.59 22.67 11.98
N GLY A 735 21.71 23.38 12.13
CA GLY A 735 21.90 24.32 13.24
C GLY A 735 21.89 23.58 14.59
N ASP A 736 20.88 23.87 15.41
CA ASP A 736 20.62 23.26 16.72
C ASP A 736 19.63 22.07 16.68
N ARG A 737 19.12 21.72 15.49
CA ARG A 737 18.15 20.62 15.29
C ARG A 737 18.84 19.24 15.21
N TRP A 738 19.71 18.95 16.16
CA TRP A 738 20.33 17.63 16.36
C TRP A 738 20.94 17.52 17.76
N GLN A 739 21.09 16.31 18.26
CA GLN A 739 21.63 16.05 19.60
C GLN A 739 22.56 14.84 19.60
N ARG A 740 23.73 14.99 20.21
CA ARG A 740 24.61 13.87 20.56
C ARG A 740 24.07 13.19 21.80
N LEU A 741 23.57 11.96 21.65
CA LEU A 741 22.86 11.25 22.71
C LEU A 741 23.74 10.29 23.49
N GLY A 742 24.70 9.61 22.85
CA GLY A 742 25.40 8.54 23.55
C GLY A 742 26.34 7.72 22.70
N ILE A 743 26.59 6.49 23.13
CA ILE A 743 27.49 5.54 22.46
C ILE A 743 26.86 4.16 22.37
N VAL A 744 27.15 3.46 21.26
CA VAL A 744 26.79 2.06 21.08
C VAL A 744 27.67 1.20 22.00
N GLY A 745 27.03 0.27 22.71
CA GLY A 745 27.68 -0.66 23.62
C GLY A 745 28.12 -1.98 22.98
N ALA A 746 28.77 -2.81 23.78
CA ALA A 746 29.07 -4.20 23.44
C ALA A 746 27.79 -5.05 23.29
N GLY A 747 27.92 -6.24 22.71
CA GLY A 747 26.79 -7.17 22.53
C GLY A 747 26.12 -7.64 23.83
N THR A 748 26.86 -7.65 24.93
CA THR A 748 26.35 -8.02 26.26
C THR A 748 25.92 -6.81 27.10
N ALA A 749 26.05 -5.59 26.57
CA ALA A 749 25.65 -4.39 27.28
C ALA A 749 24.13 -4.21 27.25
N PRO A 750 23.51 -3.68 28.31
CA PRO A 750 22.10 -3.29 28.28
C PRO A 750 21.89 -2.00 27.46
N LEU A 751 20.63 -1.67 27.23
CA LEU A 751 20.20 -0.31 26.91
C LEU A 751 20.07 0.48 28.22
N THR A 752 20.81 1.59 28.35
CA THR A 752 20.63 2.57 29.43
C THR A 752 20.26 3.93 28.87
N ILE A 753 19.27 4.56 29.51
CA ILE A 753 18.93 5.96 29.29
C ILE A 753 19.10 6.67 30.64
N ASP A 754 20.09 7.54 30.72
CA ASP A 754 20.43 8.33 31.90
C ASP A 754 20.19 9.84 31.61
N LEU A 755 20.09 10.65 32.66
CA LEU A 755 20.04 12.12 32.57
C LEU A 755 21.44 12.72 32.73
N VAL A 756 21.64 14.00 32.35
CA VAL A 756 22.93 14.69 32.55
C VAL A 756 23.34 14.77 34.03
N GLY A 757 22.39 14.63 34.97
CA GLY A 757 22.63 14.53 36.41
C GLY A 757 23.08 13.13 36.90
N GLY A 758 23.07 12.13 36.02
CA GLY A 758 23.43 10.75 36.33
C GLY A 758 22.27 9.90 36.88
N GLU A 759 21.06 10.45 37.01
CA GLU A 759 19.88 9.65 37.33
C GLU A 759 19.50 8.75 36.16
N ARG A 760 19.04 7.54 36.48
CA ARG A 760 18.65 6.55 35.48
C ARG A 760 17.16 6.59 35.22
N LEU A 761 16.81 6.79 33.95
CA LEU A 761 15.43 6.74 33.46
C LEU A 761 15.06 5.33 33.01
N LEU A 762 15.95 4.64 32.29
CA LEU A 762 15.67 3.31 31.75
C LEU A 762 16.90 2.40 31.83
N LEU A 763 16.67 1.16 32.24
CA LEU A 763 17.63 0.04 32.17
C LEU A 763 16.91 -1.17 31.61
N ALA A 764 17.39 -1.73 30.51
CA ALA A 764 16.84 -2.97 29.98
C ALA A 764 17.90 -3.83 29.28
N GLU A 765 17.88 -5.13 29.59
CA GLU A 765 18.74 -6.10 28.93
C GLU A 765 18.23 -6.39 27.52
N VAL A 766 19.10 -6.26 26.50
CA VAL A 766 18.71 -6.43 25.09
C VAL A 766 18.12 -7.81 24.82
N ALA A 767 18.61 -8.85 25.50
CA ALA A 767 18.06 -10.21 25.37
C ALA A 767 16.61 -10.31 25.90
N ALA A 768 16.27 -9.60 26.98
CA ALA A 768 14.92 -9.57 27.52
C ALA A 768 13.96 -8.79 26.60
N LEU A 769 14.42 -7.63 26.09
CA LEU A 769 13.69 -6.82 25.11
C LEU A 769 13.38 -7.65 23.85
N HIS A 770 14.40 -8.27 23.27
CA HIS A 770 14.26 -9.14 22.11
C HIS A 770 13.29 -10.29 22.38
N GLY A 771 13.37 -10.96 23.53
CA GLY A 771 12.50 -12.09 23.86
C GLY A 771 11.01 -11.74 23.84
N VAL A 772 10.64 -10.60 24.42
CA VAL A 772 9.25 -10.13 24.42
C VAL A 772 8.81 -9.69 23.03
N TRP A 773 9.61 -8.83 22.38
CA TRP A 773 9.33 -8.27 21.06
C TRP A 773 9.24 -9.33 19.96
N SER A 774 10.13 -10.33 19.97
CA SER A 774 10.24 -11.30 18.87
C SER A 774 9.13 -12.36 18.86
N THR A 775 8.41 -12.53 19.97
CA THR A 775 7.45 -13.63 20.15
C THR A 775 6.03 -13.15 20.50
N ALA A 776 5.76 -11.84 20.54
CA ALA A 776 4.45 -11.29 20.93
C ALA A 776 3.28 -11.81 20.07
N ILE A 777 3.48 -11.88 18.75
CA ILE A 777 2.48 -12.44 17.81
C ILE A 777 2.36 -13.96 17.99
N GLU A 778 3.48 -14.67 18.07
CA GLU A 778 3.52 -16.13 18.26
C GLU A 778 2.73 -16.59 19.49
N ARG A 779 2.90 -15.90 20.63
CA ARG A 779 2.20 -16.22 21.86
C ARG A 779 0.68 -16.15 21.68
N ARG A 780 0.19 -15.08 21.07
CA ARG A 780 -1.25 -14.84 20.87
C ARG A 780 -1.90 -15.80 19.87
N LEU A 781 -1.12 -16.39 18.96
CA LEU A 781 -1.59 -17.40 18.01
C LEU A 781 -1.59 -18.83 18.56
N ALA A 782 -0.86 -19.08 19.66
CA ALA A 782 -0.79 -20.39 20.30
C ALA A 782 -1.95 -20.64 21.29
N ASP A 783 -2.59 -19.57 21.75
CA ASP A 783 -3.82 -19.55 22.55
C ASP A 783 -5.08 -19.73 21.67
#